data_AF-A0A238VFK3-F1
#
_entry.id   AF-A0A238VFK3-F1
#
_cell.length_a   1.000
_cell.length_b   1.000
_cell.length_c   1.000
_cell.angle_alpha   90.00
_cell.angle_beta   90.00
_cell.angle_gamma   90.00
#
_symmetry.space_group_name_H-M   'P 1'
#
loop_
_entity.id
_entity.type
_entity.pdbx_description
1 polymer ?
#
loop_
_entity_poly.entity_id
_entity_poly.type
_entity_poly.pdbx_seq_one_letter_code
_entity_poly.pdbx_strand_id
1 'polypeptide(L)'
;MSFIKSKFTFFAFLFLILISCNSNKETGVLVKTIDEFNNAVKSAVPGTVIKLSNGVWKDTELVFEGKGTEEEPIKLTVEEKGEVTLEGASNLQIAGEHLIVEGLVFKNGYTPTNAVISFRKNREEMANNSRLTECVIDNFNNPERQVQDYWITIYGKNNRIDHNHISGKKNLGVTMIVGLDTEESRENNHKIDHNYFGPRPTFGNNGGETLRIGTSHHALENSNTLVESNYFDRCNGEHEIISNKACQNTFKYNTFFECTGTLTMRHGNETLVDGNVFIGNNKPSTGGVRVINETQTVINNYHVGLTGYRFRGAFVMMNGVPNSPPNRYVPVINSKVNNNTFVNCDHIQLCAGSDSERSQAPRTSEISGNIFYNENKKDIFTVYDDISGVTFKDNILGKNSETSIKEGFENVDIKLVKNEQGFLIPTSNQIKTKVTISPNVATKENTGIDWYSKTDKSVALNSGQTIKVKVGINTLFEIVKKSEAGDIIELEEGGTYLLTKAVQINHPLTFKTSGKEKATILFERMMAFEIQNGGSLSLENISFDGAKSPDYAGNSVISTSKNSMTENYKLFIENCEFKDMVINHSFDVLRVSKGTFADTISIQNSTFKNITGHIAALDTETDDIGAYNVEYFLLKNNTISDLQGAALRLYRGGKDESTFGPFLEVDHNVFDNVGHGKKNKYNAATSLYGVQVNDITNNIFTNCKPMEMHLVVGDPIVNIFNNNIYKSDAIKISGDEKYTIKNLWNFNPEFEKENYKLKKQSKLAGKGTDELDLGVIYK
;
A
#
# COMPACT_ATOMS: atom_id res chain seq x y z
N MET A 1 86.82 15.50 -25.47
CA MET A 1 86.67 15.24 -26.91
C MET A 1 86.23 13.78 -27.05
N SER A 2 85.03 13.53 -27.60
CA SER A 2 84.54 12.22 -28.12
C SER A 2 84.39 11.05 -27.11
N PHE A 3 83.19 10.66 -26.65
CA PHE A 3 82.05 9.97 -27.30
C PHE A 3 82.05 8.42 -27.16
N ILE A 4 80.91 7.93 -26.63
CA ILE A 4 80.03 6.83 -27.11
C ILE A 4 80.62 5.42 -27.24
N LYS A 5 80.09 4.49 -26.43
CA LYS A 5 79.28 3.33 -26.87
C LYS A 5 78.99 2.43 -25.67
N SER A 6 77.77 2.48 -25.14
CA SER A 6 77.05 1.32 -24.54
C SER A 6 75.84 1.81 -23.73
N LYS A 7 74.79 2.28 -24.40
CA LYS A 7 73.42 2.42 -23.86
C LYS A 7 72.43 2.49 -25.02
N PHE A 8 72.27 1.40 -25.78
CA PHE A 8 71.27 1.39 -26.87
C PHE A 8 70.58 0.05 -27.12
N THR A 9 70.52 -0.84 -26.11
CA THR A 9 69.85 -2.15 -26.27
C THR A 9 68.94 -2.55 -25.11
N PHE A 10 68.59 -1.63 -24.22
CA PHE A 10 67.62 -1.90 -23.13
C PHE A 10 66.39 -0.97 -23.15
N PHE A 11 66.33 -0.01 -24.08
CA PHE A 11 65.21 0.93 -24.19
C PHE A 11 64.19 0.54 -25.29
N ALA A 12 64.45 -0.51 -26.06
CA ALA A 12 63.55 -1.00 -27.11
C ALA A 12 62.52 -2.03 -26.62
N PHE A 13 62.70 -2.60 -25.41
CA PHE A 13 61.77 -3.58 -24.84
C PHE A 13 60.68 -2.96 -23.94
N LEU A 14 60.84 -1.67 -23.58
CA LEU A 14 59.88 -0.96 -22.71
C LEU A 14 58.86 -0.11 -23.51
N PHE A 15 59.03 0.01 -24.83
CA PHE A 15 58.12 0.77 -25.71
C PHE A 15 57.10 -0.12 -26.44
N LEU A 16 57.18 -1.45 -26.29
CA LEU A 16 56.26 -2.43 -26.90
C LEU A 16 55.16 -2.94 -25.95
N ILE A 17 55.11 -2.45 -24.70
CA ILE A 17 54.08 -2.83 -23.70
C ILE A 17 53.03 -1.70 -23.50
N LEU A 18 53.18 -0.55 -24.16
CA LEU A 18 52.31 0.62 -23.98
C LEU A 18 51.29 0.87 -25.12
N ILE A 19 51.05 -0.10 -26.02
CA ILE A 19 50.06 0.02 -27.12
C ILE A 19 48.97 -1.08 -27.05
N SER A 20 48.72 -1.68 -25.87
CA SER A 20 47.60 -2.63 -25.71
C SER A 20 46.59 -2.23 -24.63
N CYS A 21 46.41 -0.92 -24.43
CA CYS A 21 45.17 -0.38 -23.86
C CYS A 21 44.35 0.26 -24.99
N ASN A 22 43.98 -0.54 -26.01
CA ASN A 22 42.72 -0.26 -26.67
C ASN A 22 41.65 -0.77 -25.71
N SER A 23 40.93 0.15 -25.09
CA SER A 23 39.60 -0.15 -24.60
C SER A 23 38.84 -0.77 -25.77
N ASN A 24 38.61 -2.08 -25.73
CA ASN A 24 37.65 -2.73 -26.61
C ASN A 24 36.30 -2.08 -26.31
N LYS A 25 35.97 -0.99 -27.01
CA LYS A 25 34.58 -0.58 -27.18
C LYS A 25 33.92 -1.79 -27.81
N GLU A 26 33.08 -2.51 -27.06
CA GLU A 26 32.17 -3.49 -27.63
C GLU A 26 31.47 -2.85 -28.83
N THR A 27 31.88 -3.28 -30.02
CA THR A 27 31.29 -2.87 -31.30
C THR A 27 29.92 -3.53 -31.39
N GLY A 28 28.93 -2.93 -30.73
CA GLY A 28 27.54 -3.35 -30.82
C GLY A 28 26.85 -2.83 -32.08
N VAL A 29 25.82 -3.54 -32.52
CA VAL A 29 24.92 -3.12 -33.59
C VAL A 29 23.97 -2.06 -33.02
N LEU A 30 24.20 -0.80 -33.37
CA LEU A 30 23.29 0.29 -33.03
C LEU A 30 22.04 0.23 -33.91
N VAL A 31 20.86 0.16 -33.29
CA VAL A 31 19.57 0.14 -33.96
C VAL A 31 18.76 1.37 -33.55
N LYS A 32 18.04 1.96 -34.51
CA LYS A 32 17.29 3.21 -34.36
C LYS A 32 15.79 3.05 -34.55
N THR A 33 15.38 1.88 -35.05
CA THR A 33 13.98 1.57 -35.33
C THR A 33 13.67 0.12 -34.94
N ILE A 34 12.38 -0.19 -34.79
CA ILE A 34 11.92 -1.55 -34.53
C ILE A 34 12.30 -2.53 -35.65
N ASP A 35 12.31 -2.09 -36.89
CA ASP A 35 12.73 -2.93 -38.03
C ASP A 35 14.23 -3.26 -37.96
N GLU A 36 15.07 -2.28 -37.62
CA GLU A 36 16.50 -2.51 -37.40
C GLU A 36 16.74 -3.44 -36.20
N PHE A 37 16.00 -3.26 -35.10
CA PHE A 37 16.03 -4.17 -33.96
C PHE A 37 15.67 -5.60 -34.37
N ASN A 38 14.53 -5.80 -35.04
CA ASN A 38 14.08 -7.11 -35.48
C ASN A 38 15.08 -7.80 -36.42
N ASN A 39 15.72 -7.04 -37.31
CA ASN A 39 16.77 -7.58 -38.19
C ASN A 39 18.05 -7.93 -37.43
N ALA A 40 18.42 -7.13 -36.43
CA ALA A 40 19.57 -7.41 -35.57
C ALA A 40 19.33 -8.68 -34.72
N VAL A 41 18.14 -8.85 -34.14
CA VAL A 41 17.75 -10.05 -33.40
C VAL A 41 17.83 -11.30 -34.28
N LYS A 42 17.26 -11.27 -35.49
CA LYS A 42 17.33 -12.39 -36.44
C LYS A 42 18.74 -12.79 -36.85
N SER A 43 19.67 -11.83 -36.84
CA SER A 43 21.06 -12.03 -37.26
C SER A 43 22.00 -12.29 -36.08
N ALA A 44 21.48 -12.29 -34.85
CA ALA A 44 22.28 -12.39 -33.65
C ALA A 44 22.91 -13.78 -33.50
N VAL A 45 24.21 -13.78 -33.24
CA VAL A 45 25.03 -14.95 -32.89
C VAL A 45 25.61 -14.75 -31.48
N PRO A 46 26.13 -15.80 -30.80
CA PRO A 46 26.81 -15.63 -29.51
C PRO A 46 27.79 -14.45 -29.51
N GLY A 47 27.74 -13.63 -28.46
CA GLY A 47 28.55 -12.41 -28.31
C GLY A 47 27.99 -11.17 -29.01
N THR A 48 26.87 -11.26 -29.71
CA THR A 48 26.23 -10.09 -30.35
C THR A 48 25.72 -9.12 -29.29
N VAL A 49 26.03 -7.83 -29.46
CA VAL A 49 25.51 -6.74 -28.64
C VAL A 49 24.61 -5.85 -29.51
N ILE A 50 23.32 -5.80 -29.21
CA ILE A 50 22.33 -4.91 -29.85
C ILE A 50 22.14 -3.69 -28.94
N LYS A 51 22.31 -2.48 -29.50
CA LYS A 51 22.20 -1.21 -28.76
C LYS A 51 21.03 -0.40 -29.29
N LEU A 52 20.03 -0.11 -28.46
CA LEU A 52 18.97 0.83 -28.81
C LEU A 52 19.55 2.25 -28.79
N SER A 53 19.34 3.04 -29.84
CA SER A 53 19.77 4.44 -29.88
C SER A 53 18.98 5.31 -28.90
N ASN A 54 19.62 6.37 -28.41
CA ASN A 54 19.02 7.38 -27.54
C ASN A 54 17.68 7.91 -28.09
N GLY A 55 16.73 8.17 -27.19
CA GLY A 55 15.41 8.72 -27.52
C GLY A 55 14.22 7.89 -27.00
N VAL A 56 13.04 8.25 -27.50
CA VAL A 56 11.77 7.62 -27.12
C VAL A 56 11.39 6.54 -28.13
N TRP A 57 11.32 5.30 -27.66
CA TRP A 57 10.78 4.15 -28.37
C TRP A 57 9.31 3.99 -27.98
N LYS A 58 8.44 4.64 -28.75
CA LYS A 58 7.02 4.71 -28.44
C LYS A 58 6.25 3.57 -29.09
N ASP A 59 5.26 3.03 -28.38
CA ASP A 59 4.35 1.99 -28.86
C ASP A 59 5.12 0.80 -29.48
N THR A 60 6.17 0.36 -28.78
CA THR A 60 7.15 -0.62 -29.26
C THR A 60 7.09 -1.91 -28.45
N GLU A 61 6.78 -3.01 -29.13
CA GLU A 61 6.81 -4.35 -28.56
C GLU A 61 8.10 -5.06 -28.99
N LEU A 62 9.04 -5.22 -28.06
CA LEU A 62 10.32 -5.86 -28.32
C LEU A 62 10.24 -7.39 -28.09
N VAL A 63 10.60 -8.17 -29.10
CA VAL A 63 10.83 -9.62 -28.95
C VAL A 63 12.32 -9.90 -29.09
N PHE A 64 12.99 -10.08 -27.95
CA PHE A 64 14.41 -10.40 -27.88
C PHE A 64 14.61 -11.90 -27.75
N GLU A 65 14.88 -12.55 -28.88
CA GLU A 65 15.08 -14.00 -28.94
C GLU A 65 16.42 -14.39 -29.54
N GLY A 66 17.02 -15.46 -29.02
CA GLY A 66 18.33 -15.92 -29.48
C GLY A 66 18.95 -16.99 -28.59
N LYS A 67 20.09 -17.54 -29.03
CA LYS A 67 20.85 -18.53 -28.27
C LYS A 67 22.30 -18.07 -28.18
N GLY A 68 22.67 -17.46 -27.06
CA GLY A 68 24.06 -17.18 -26.70
C GLY A 68 24.72 -18.40 -26.06
N THR A 69 25.91 -18.20 -25.51
CA THR A 69 26.58 -19.15 -24.62
C THR A 69 26.89 -18.49 -23.27
N GLU A 70 27.35 -19.27 -22.29
CA GLU A 70 27.77 -18.74 -20.99
C GLU A 70 28.89 -17.71 -21.13
N GLU A 71 29.86 -17.97 -22.01
CA GLU A 71 31.00 -17.09 -22.27
C GLU A 71 30.67 -15.94 -23.22
N GLU A 72 29.75 -16.16 -24.16
CA GLU A 72 29.38 -15.20 -25.21
C GLU A 72 27.85 -15.01 -25.25
N PRO A 73 27.26 -14.37 -24.22
CA PRO A 73 25.83 -14.10 -24.21
C PRO A 73 25.44 -13.11 -25.30
N ILE A 74 24.19 -13.17 -25.76
CA ILE A 74 23.63 -12.12 -26.62
C ILE A 74 23.06 -11.03 -25.73
N LYS A 75 23.46 -9.78 -25.95
CA LYS A 75 23.11 -8.64 -25.10
C LYS A 75 22.22 -7.64 -25.84
N LEU A 76 21.09 -7.29 -25.25
CA LEU A 76 20.30 -6.10 -25.56
C LEU A 76 20.63 -5.03 -24.53
N THR A 77 21.13 -3.88 -24.99
CA THR A 77 21.45 -2.73 -24.14
C THR A 77 21.08 -1.42 -24.84
N VAL A 78 21.41 -0.31 -24.21
CA VAL A 78 21.13 1.06 -24.67
C VAL A 78 22.42 1.77 -25.05
N GLU A 79 22.32 2.77 -25.93
CA GLU A 79 23.45 3.64 -26.29
C GLU A 79 23.96 4.40 -25.05
N GLU A 80 23.05 4.97 -24.27
CA GLU A 80 23.34 5.64 -23.00
C GLU A 80 22.24 5.36 -21.95
N LYS A 81 22.63 4.94 -20.74
CA LYS A 81 21.69 4.59 -19.66
C LYS A 81 20.94 5.85 -19.20
N GLY A 82 19.62 5.75 -19.14
CA GLY A 82 18.73 6.87 -18.81
C GLY A 82 18.24 7.69 -20.01
N GLU A 83 18.89 7.59 -21.17
CA GLU A 83 18.55 8.36 -22.39
C GLU A 83 17.68 7.58 -23.39
N VAL A 84 17.44 6.28 -23.15
CA VAL A 84 16.51 5.44 -23.93
C VAL A 84 15.29 5.11 -23.09
N THR A 85 14.10 5.45 -23.60
CA THR A 85 12.84 5.23 -22.89
C THR A 85 11.83 4.51 -23.78
N LEU A 86 11.18 3.49 -23.23
CA LEU A 86 10.03 2.83 -23.82
C LEU A 86 8.76 3.44 -23.24
N GLU A 87 7.96 4.06 -24.11
CA GLU A 87 6.75 4.81 -23.74
C GLU A 87 5.52 4.33 -24.52
N GLY A 88 4.33 4.79 -24.12
CA GLY A 88 3.08 4.34 -24.76
C GLY A 88 2.80 2.86 -24.53
N ALA A 89 2.22 2.20 -25.52
CA ALA A 89 1.90 0.78 -25.50
C ALA A 89 3.15 -0.07 -25.83
N SER A 90 4.06 -0.24 -24.87
CA SER A 90 5.35 -0.91 -25.07
C SER A 90 5.56 -2.09 -24.12
N ASN A 91 6.33 -3.09 -24.55
CA ASN A 91 6.69 -4.25 -23.73
C ASN A 91 8.00 -4.90 -24.23
N LEU A 92 8.45 -5.92 -23.51
CA LEU A 92 9.59 -6.79 -23.85
C LEU A 92 9.26 -8.25 -23.58
N GLN A 93 9.52 -9.12 -24.55
CA GLN A 93 9.52 -10.57 -24.41
C GLN A 93 10.94 -11.11 -24.66
N ILE A 94 11.37 -12.07 -23.85
CA ILE A 94 12.69 -12.69 -23.90
C ILE A 94 12.49 -14.19 -24.12
N ALA A 95 13.19 -14.79 -25.10
CA ALA A 95 13.11 -16.22 -25.38
C ALA A 95 14.43 -16.81 -25.88
N GLY A 96 14.79 -18.01 -25.40
CA GLY A 96 16.04 -18.69 -25.76
C GLY A 96 17.00 -18.82 -24.59
N GLU A 97 18.30 -18.69 -24.81
CA GLU A 97 19.32 -19.05 -23.81
C GLU A 97 20.46 -18.04 -23.76
N HIS A 98 20.97 -17.76 -22.55
CA HIS A 98 22.11 -16.88 -22.32
C HIS A 98 21.93 -15.48 -22.92
N LEU A 99 20.79 -14.86 -22.58
CA LEU A 99 20.43 -13.52 -23.01
C LEU A 99 20.62 -12.52 -21.87
N ILE A 100 21.12 -11.32 -22.18
CA ILE A 100 21.25 -10.23 -21.21
C ILE A 100 20.46 -9.02 -21.70
N VAL A 101 19.59 -8.48 -20.85
CA VAL A 101 18.90 -7.21 -21.08
C VAL A 101 19.38 -6.21 -20.04
N GLU A 102 19.85 -5.05 -20.50
CA GLU A 102 20.49 -4.04 -19.64
C GLU A 102 20.03 -2.62 -19.98
N GLY A 103 19.69 -1.82 -18.96
CA GLY A 103 19.60 -0.36 -19.09
C GLY A 103 18.30 0.21 -19.67
N LEU A 104 17.27 -0.61 -19.90
CA LEU A 104 15.98 -0.15 -20.46
C LEU A 104 15.16 0.64 -19.42
N VAL A 105 14.44 1.68 -19.86
CA VAL A 105 13.53 2.47 -18.99
C VAL A 105 12.12 2.45 -19.54
N PHE A 106 11.17 1.84 -18.84
CA PHE A 106 9.73 1.87 -19.13
C PHE A 106 9.07 2.97 -18.28
N LYS A 107 8.49 3.99 -18.93
CA LYS A 107 7.75 5.09 -18.28
C LYS A 107 6.72 5.68 -19.24
N ASN A 108 5.82 6.54 -18.75
CA ASN A 108 4.84 7.25 -19.60
C ASN A 108 4.02 6.33 -20.52
N GLY A 109 3.58 5.17 -20.01
CA GLY A 109 2.90 4.17 -20.81
C GLY A 109 2.38 2.99 -19.99
N TYR A 110 2.04 1.91 -20.69
CA TYR A 110 1.53 0.66 -20.13
C TYR A 110 1.80 -0.48 -21.11
N THR A 111 1.75 -1.72 -20.64
CA THR A 111 1.89 -2.86 -21.56
C THR A 111 0.59 -3.10 -22.33
N PRO A 112 0.63 -3.35 -23.65
CA PRO A 112 -0.54 -3.80 -24.41
C PRO A 112 -0.85 -5.29 -24.21
N THR A 113 -0.01 -6.03 -23.46
CA THR A 113 -0.15 -7.45 -23.19
C THR A 113 -0.26 -7.71 -21.69
N ASN A 114 -0.11 -8.97 -21.25
CA ASN A 114 -0.22 -9.34 -19.84
C ASN A 114 0.99 -8.93 -18.99
N ALA A 115 2.10 -8.53 -19.61
CA ALA A 115 3.35 -8.22 -18.91
C ALA A 115 4.13 -7.08 -19.56
N VAL A 116 4.80 -6.23 -18.77
CA VAL A 116 5.77 -5.25 -19.31
C VAL A 116 7.03 -5.96 -19.79
N ILE A 117 7.57 -6.89 -18.99
CA ILE A 117 8.70 -7.73 -19.32
C ILE A 117 8.34 -9.20 -19.07
N SER A 118 8.52 -10.05 -20.07
CA SER A 118 8.22 -11.49 -20.00
C SER A 118 9.42 -12.33 -20.39
N PHE A 119 9.83 -13.27 -19.54
CA PHE A 119 10.86 -14.29 -19.84
C PHE A 119 10.32 -15.45 -20.69
N ARG A 120 9.31 -15.17 -21.53
CA ARG A 120 8.84 -16.05 -22.58
C ARG A 120 8.13 -15.24 -23.67
N LYS A 121 8.21 -15.72 -24.91
CA LYS A 121 7.44 -15.21 -26.05
C LYS A 121 6.03 -15.82 -26.08
N ASN A 122 5.95 -17.11 -25.77
CA ASN A 122 4.72 -17.89 -25.60
C ASN A 122 4.96 -19.03 -24.60
N ARG A 123 4.03 -19.97 -24.45
CA ARG A 123 4.13 -21.02 -23.42
C ARG A 123 5.23 -22.03 -23.72
N GLU A 124 5.64 -22.17 -24.98
CA GLU A 124 6.62 -23.14 -25.46
C GLU A 124 8.04 -22.54 -25.55
N GLU A 125 8.14 -21.24 -25.83
CA GLU A 125 9.40 -20.53 -26.09
C GLU A 125 9.74 -19.59 -24.92
N MET A 126 10.54 -20.10 -23.98
CA MET A 126 10.96 -19.43 -22.75
C MET A 126 12.42 -19.01 -22.78
N ALA A 127 12.81 -18.10 -21.88
CA ALA A 127 14.19 -17.75 -21.62
C ALA A 127 14.80 -18.60 -20.50
N ASN A 128 16.03 -19.08 -20.70
CA ASN A 128 16.82 -19.79 -19.70
C ASN A 128 18.21 -19.17 -19.59
N ASN A 129 18.86 -19.33 -18.43
CA ASN A 129 20.21 -18.81 -18.16
C ASN A 129 20.36 -17.32 -18.54
N SER A 130 19.28 -16.54 -18.44
CA SER A 130 19.20 -15.17 -18.94
C SER A 130 19.16 -14.15 -17.81
N ARG A 131 19.51 -12.90 -18.09
CA ARG A 131 19.67 -11.85 -17.09
C ARG A 131 18.92 -10.58 -17.47
N LEU A 132 18.11 -10.05 -16.55
CA LEU A 132 17.54 -8.70 -16.63
C LEU A 132 18.21 -7.84 -15.56
N THR A 133 18.94 -6.80 -15.99
CA THR A 133 19.69 -5.98 -15.06
C THR A 133 19.64 -4.50 -15.37
N GLU A 134 19.74 -3.66 -14.34
CA GLU A 134 19.76 -2.20 -14.49
C GLU A 134 18.60 -1.65 -15.33
N CYS A 135 17.44 -2.30 -15.30
CA CYS A 135 16.24 -1.82 -15.98
C CYS A 135 15.36 -1.05 -15.00
N VAL A 136 14.58 -0.12 -15.55
CA VAL A 136 13.66 0.74 -14.81
C VAL A 136 12.24 0.52 -15.29
N ILE A 137 11.31 0.34 -14.35
CA ILE A 137 9.87 0.47 -14.60
C ILE A 137 9.35 1.53 -13.62
N ASP A 138 8.99 2.70 -14.15
CA ASP A 138 8.55 3.87 -13.39
C ASP A 138 7.12 4.28 -13.81
N ASN A 139 6.14 3.99 -12.94
CA ASN A 139 4.74 4.36 -13.14
C ASN A 139 4.11 3.87 -14.48
N PHE A 140 4.53 2.71 -15.00
CA PHE A 140 4.08 2.15 -16.27
C PHE A 140 2.76 1.36 -16.12
N ASN A 141 1.68 2.06 -15.76
CA ASN A 141 0.41 1.49 -15.32
C ASN A 141 -0.65 1.51 -16.41
N ASN A 142 -1.45 0.45 -16.49
CA ASN A 142 -2.71 0.50 -17.22
C ASN A 142 -3.58 1.68 -16.73
N PRO A 143 -4.18 2.49 -17.62
CA PRO A 143 -5.01 3.63 -17.23
C PRO A 143 -6.26 3.24 -16.44
N GLU A 144 -6.74 2.00 -16.60
CA GLU A 144 -7.85 1.44 -15.84
C GLU A 144 -7.33 0.60 -14.68
N ARG A 145 -7.51 1.05 -13.43
CA ARG A 145 -6.89 0.40 -12.25
C ARG A 145 -7.32 -1.06 -12.07
N GLN A 146 -8.50 -1.43 -12.57
CA GLN A 146 -9.05 -2.78 -12.43
C GLN A 146 -8.57 -3.73 -13.54
N VAL A 147 -7.90 -3.22 -14.58
CA VAL A 147 -7.30 -4.07 -15.61
C VAL A 147 -6.04 -4.70 -15.04
N GLN A 148 -6.03 -6.04 -15.05
CA GLN A 148 -4.91 -6.81 -14.56
C GLN A 148 -3.76 -6.83 -15.56
N ASP A 149 -2.56 -6.54 -15.08
CA ASP A 149 -1.31 -6.89 -15.75
C ASP A 149 -0.23 -7.23 -14.71
N TYR A 150 0.90 -7.73 -15.22
CA TYR A 150 2.13 -7.89 -14.47
C TYR A 150 3.18 -6.92 -15.00
N TRP A 151 4.17 -6.54 -14.18
CA TRP A 151 5.33 -5.83 -14.71
C TRP A 151 6.40 -6.80 -15.16
N ILE A 152 6.72 -7.82 -14.36
CA ILE A 152 7.75 -8.80 -14.72
C ILE A 152 7.22 -10.21 -14.51
N THR A 153 7.20 -11.03 -15.56
CA THR A 153 6.85 -12.44 -15.48
C THR A 153 8.07 -13.31 -15.82
N ILE A 154 8.44 -14.19 -14.90
CA ILE A 154 9.65 -15.02 -14.97
C ILE A 154 9.23 -16.48 -15.21
N TYR A 155 9.83 -17.11 -16.21
CA TYR A 155 9.62 -18.50 -16.62
C TYR A 155 10.97 -19.15 -16.97
N GLY A 156 10.99 -20.44 -17.29
CA GLY A 156 12.21 -21.18 -17.60
C GLY A 156 13.08 -21.44 -16.36
N LYS A 157 14.40 -21.57 -16.54
CA LYS A 157 15.36 -21.89 -15.47
C LYS A 157 16.60 -20.99 -15.49
N ASN A 158 17.19 -20.86 -14.31
CA ASN A 158 18.46 -20.18 -14.01
C ASN A 158 18.52 -18.71 -14.46
N ASN A 159 17.37 -18.06 -14.61
CA ASN A 159 17.32 -16.63 -14.89
C ASN A 159 17.69 -15.80 -13.66
N ARG A 160 18.34 -14.65 -13.90
CA ARG A 160 18.72 -13.67 -12.89
C ARG A 160 18.05 -12.32 -13.15
N ILE A 161 17.45 -11.74 -12.13
CA ILE A 161 16.81 -10.43 -12.16
C ILE A 161 17.48 -9.59 -11.09
N ASP A 162 18.35 -8.66 -11.49
CA ASP A 162 19.18 -7.95 -10.53
C ASP A 162 19.48 -6.48 -10.81
N HIS A 163 19.65 -5.67 -9.76
CA HIS A 163 19.92 -4.22 -9.86
C HIS A 163 18.85 -3.44 -10.65
N ASN A 164 17.60 -3.89 -10.65
CA ASN A 164 16.51 -3.16 -11.32
C ASN A 164 15.86 -2.13 -10.38
N HIS A 165 15.27 -1.08 -10.96
CA HIS A 165 14.43 -0.10 -10.26
C HIS A 165 12.97 -0.31 -10.68
N ILE A 166 12.11 -0.72 -9.75
CA ILE A 166 10.73 -1.10 -10.05
C ILE A 166 9.82 -0.35 -9.09
N SER A 167 9.12 0.69 -9.53
CA SER A 167 8.35 1.55 -8.62
C SER A 167 7.07 2.12 -9.22
N GLY A 168 6.01 2.18 -8.40
CA GLY A 168 4.79 2.90 -8.74
C GLY A 168 3.74 2.08 -9.49
N LYS A 169 3.60 0.76 -9.25
CA LYS A 169 2.48 -0.03 -9.80
C LYS A 169 1.20 0.31 -9.04
N LYS A 170 0.10 0.56 -9.74
CA LYS A 170 -1.14 1.15 -9.21
C LYS A 170 -2.41 0.45 -9.67
N ASN A 171 -2.33 -0.36 -10.72
CA ASN A 171 -3.43 -1.19 -11.21
C ASN A 171 -3.32 -2.63 -10.66
N LEU A 172 -4.40 -3.40 -10.85
CA LEU A 172 -4.55 -4.79 -10.44
C LEU A 172 -3.40 -5.67 -10.97
N GLY A 173 -2.96 -6.62 -10.14
CA GLY A 173 -1.97 -7.63 -10.52
C GLY A 173 -0.63 -7.43 -9.82
N VAL A 174 0.02 -8.56 -9.55
CA VAL A 174 1.32 -8.59 -8.87
C VAL A 174 2.39 -7.85 -9.68
N THR A 175 3.32 -7.16 -9.02
CA THR A 175 4.40 -6.44 -9.73
C THR A 175 5.32 -7.42 -10.45
N MET A 176 5.84 -8.43 -9.73
CA MET A 176 6.71 -9.47 -10.28
C MET A 176 6.20 -10.88 -9.93
N ILE A 177 6.15 -11.78 -10.91
CA ILE A 177 5.71 -13.16 -10.71
C ILE A 177 6.67 -14.18 -11.31
N VAL A 178 6.97 -15.24 -10.55
CA VAL A 178 7.59 -16.47 -11.06
C VAL A 178 6.50 -17.47 -11.38
N GLY A 179 6.36 -17.83 -12.66
CA GLY A 179 5.38 -18.80 -13.14
C GLY A 179 5.91 -20.23 -13.12
N LEU A 180 5.05 -21.18 -12.77
CA LEU A 180 5.36 -22.62 -12.67
C LEU A 180 4.40 -23.48 -13.52
N ASP A 181 3.77 -22.86 -14.52
CA ASP A 181 2.69 -23.43 -15.34
C ASP A 181 3.18 -24.49 -16.34
N THR A 182 4.50 -24.71 -16.46
CA THR A 182 5.12 -25.80 -17.22
C THR A 182 6.24 -26.45 -16.42
N GLU A 183 6.63 -27.68 -16.76
CA GLU A 183 7.72 -28.41 -16.10
C GLU A 183 9.08 -27.72 -16.31
N GLU A 184 9.25 -27.07 -17.46
CA GLU A 184 10.45 -26.31 -17.82
C GLU A 184 10.63 -25.05 -16.95
N SER A 185 9.58 -24.58 -16.26
CA SER A 185 9.66 -23.45 -15.32
C SER A 185 9.74 -23.86 -13.85
N ARG A 186 9.72 -25.16 -13.54
CA ARG A 186 9.86 -25.70 -12.18
C ARG A 186 11.30 -26.03 -11.86
N GLU A 187 11.63 -26.12 -10.57
CA GLU A 187 13.01 -26.29 -10.09
C GLU A 187 13.93 -25.28 -10.79
N ASN A 188 13.46 -24.04 -10.88
CA ASN A 188 14.00 -23.04 -11.77
C ASN A 188 15.34 -22.49 -11.30
N ASN A 189 15.64 -22.50 -10.00
CA ASN A 189 16.84 -21.89 -9.44
C ASN A 189 17.02 -20.42 -9.89
N HIS A 190 15.91 -19.70 -10.08
CA HIS A 190 15.95 -18.28 -10.39
C HIS A 190 16.60 -17.50 -9.25
N LYS A 191 17.26 -16.40 -9.61
CA LYS A 191 17.87 -15.48 -8.66
C LYS A 191 17.31 -14.08 -8.84
N ILE A 192 16.71 -13.52 -7.78
CA ILE A 192 16.16 -12.17 -7.75
C ILE A 192 16.94 -11.41 -6.68
N ASP A 193 17.87 -10.54 -7.09
CA ASP A 193 18.81 -9.91 -6.16
C ASP A 193 19.13 -8.43 -6.39
N HIS A 194 19.40 -7.67 -5.33
CA HIS A 194 19.79 -6.25 -5.40
C HIS A 194 18.78 -5.34 -6.14
N ASN A 195 17.51 -5.73 -6.25
CA ASN A 195 16.49 -4.88 -6.85
C ASN A 195 15.96 -3.86 -5.84
N TYR A 196 15.66 -2.66 -6.33
CA TYR A 196 14.89 -1.66 -5.60
C TYR A 196 13.41 -1.78 -6.00
N PHE A 197 12.61 -2.39 -5.13
CA PHE A 197 11.16 -2.35 -5.21
C PHE A 197 10.67 -1.08 -4.50
N GLY A 198 10.43 -0.04 -5.27
CA GLY A 198 9.99 1.25 -4.76
C GLY A 198 8.51 1.27 -4.33
N PRO A 199 8.01 2.43 -3.90
CA PRO A 199 6.65 2.57 -3.39
C PRO A 199 5.58 1.99 -4.31
N ARG A 200 4.69 1.18 -3.71
CA ARG A 200 3.44 0.69 -4.30
C ARG A 200 2.30 1.12 -3.37
N PRO A 201 1.41 2.04 -3.78
CA PRO A 201 0.35 2.52 -2.92
C PRO A 201 -0.70 1.42 -2.65
N THR A 202 -1.50 1.61 -1.60
CA THR A 202 -2.63 0.73 -1.29
C THR A 202 -3.55 0.59 -2.48
N PHE A 203 -3.79 -0.65 -2.93
CA PHE A 203 -4.64 -0.91 -4.08
C PHE A 203 -6.14 -0.85 -3.72
N GLY A 204 -6.49 -1.18 -2.48
CA GLY A 204 -7.88 -1.18 -1.99
C GLY A 204 -8.67 -2.44 -2.36
N ASN A 205 -7.98 -3.51 -2.73
CA ASN A 205 -8.53 -4.84 -3.04
C ASN A 205 -7.38 -5.89 -3.01
N ASN A 206 -7.72 -7.18 -3.10
CA ASN A 206 -6.76 -8.27 -3.31
C ASN A 206 -6.06 -8.18 -4.70
N GLY A 207 -4.84 -8.71 -4.80
CA GLY A 207 -4.08 -8.73 -6.05
C GLY A 207 -3.06 -7.60 -6.16
N GLY A 208 -2.65 -7.07 -5.02
CA GLY A 208 -1.73 -5.95 -4.86
C GLY A 208 -0.28 -6.39 -4.62
N GLU A 209 0.07 -7.66 -4.81
CA GLU A 209 1.32 -8.22 -4.29
C GLU A 209 2.55 -7.60 -5.00
N THR A 210 3.66 -7.39 -4.29
CA THR A 210 4.90 -6.93 -4.96
C THR A 210 5.62 -8.08 -5.65
N LEU A 211 5.77 -9.21 -4.97
CA LEU A 211 6.39 -10.41 -5.53
C LEU A 211 5.53 -11.64 -5.26
N ARG A 212 5.36 -12.51 -6.26
CA ARG A 212 4.72 -13.81 -6.10
C ARG A 212 5.55 -14.91 -6.74
N ILE A 213 5.71 -16.03 -6.04
CA ILE A 213 6.43 -17.21 -6.56
C ILE A 213 5.47 -18.38 -6.62
N GLY A 214 5.03 -18.75 -7.83
CA GLY A 214 4.03 -19.79 -8.04
C GLY A 214 2.58 -19.34 -7.85
N THR A 215 1.68 -20.33 -7.80
CA THR A 215 0.23 -20.16 -7.62
C THR A 215 -0.33 -21.35 -6.82
N SER A 216 -1.57 -21.28 -6.37
CA SER A 216 -2.21 -22.40 -5.65
C SER A 216 -2.25 -23.71 -6.45
N HIS A 217 -2.35 -23.66 -7.78
CA HIS A 217 -2.37 -24.85 -8.65
C HIS A 217 -1.04 -25.60 -8.68
N HIS A 218 0.08 -24.91 -8.44
CA HIS A 218 1.44 -25.45 -8.50
C HIS A 218 2.16 -25.33 -7.15
N ALA A 219 1.40 -25.18 -6.06
CA ALA A 219 1.93 -24.88 -4.75
C ALA A 219 2.88 -25.95 -4.18
N LEU A 220 2.69 -27.21 -4.58
CA LEU A 220 3.51 -28.34 -4.12
C LEU A 220 4.72 -28.61 -5.02
N GLU A 221 4.86 -27.86 -6.12
CA GLU A 221 6.01 -27.96 -7.01
C GLU A 221 7.20 -27.20 -6.42
N ASN A 222 8.39 -27.77 -6.59
CA ASN A 222 9.63 -27.08 -6.23
C ASN A 222 9.91 -25.94 -7.21
N SER A 223 10.26 -24.78 -6.68
CA SER A 223 10.69 -23.63 -7.48
C SER A 223 12.18 -23.36 -7.29
N ASN A 224 12.73 -23.54 -6.09
CA ASN A 224 14.15 -23.28 -5.77
C ASN A 224 14.58 -21.84 -6.02
N THR A 225 13.64 -20.89 -6.07
CA THR A 225 13.95 -19.48 -6.32
C THR A 225 14.64 -18.87 -5.11
N LEU A 226 15.74 -18.16 -5.36
CA LEU A 226 16.47 -17.37 -4.39
C LEU A 226 16.12 -15.89 -4.56
N VAL A 227 15.55 -15.30 -3.51
CA VAL A 227 15.27 -13.86 -3.40
C VAL A 227 16.17 -13.27 -2.32
N GLU A 228 17.23 -12.57 -2.74
CA GLU A 228 18.23 -12.07 -1.80
C GLU A 228 18.59 -10.60 -1.96
N SER A 229 18.85 -9.92 -0.84
CA SER A 229 19.39 -8.55 -0.85
C SER A 229 18.56 -7.55 -1.68
N ASN A 230 17.24 -7.69 -1.71
CA ASN A 230 16.32 -6.72 -2.33
C ASN A 230 15.78 -5.72 -1.29
N TYR A 231 15.54 -4.48 -1.72
CA TYR A 231 14.99 -3.43 -0.87
C TYR A 231 13.55 -3.14 -1.27
N PHE A 232 12.61 -3.41 -0.36
CA PHE A 232 11.19 -3.13 -0.48
C PHE A 232 10.88 -1.82 0.27
N ASP A 233 10.66 -0.74 -0.45
CA ASP A 233 10.36 0.59 0.07
C ASP A 233 8.87 0.87 -0.04
N ARG A 234 8.13 0.87 1.08
CA ARG A 234 6.70 1.20 1.15
C ARG A 234 5.86 0.45 0.10
N CYS A 235 6.11 -0.85 -0.04
CA CYS A 235 5.36 -1.77 -0.86
C CYS A 235 4.02 -2.12 -0.17
N ASN A 236 3.02 -1.24 -0.33
CA ASN A 236 1.78 -1.23 0.46
C ASN A 236 0.54 -1.72 -0.31
N GLY A 237 0.74 -2.39 -1.45
CA GLY A 237 -0.34 -2.74 -2.39
C GLY A 237 -1.49 -3.51 -1.74
N GLU A 238 -1.16 -4.48 -0.90
CA GLU A 238 -2.11 -5.30 -0.15
C GLU A 238 -1.41 -5.99 1.04
N HIS A 239 -2.08 -6.96 1.66
CA HIS A 239 -1.56 -7.77 2.76
C HIS A 239 -0.24 -8.47 2.45
N GLU A 240 -0.10 -9.10 1.28
CA GLU A 240 1.08 -9.88 0.89
C GLU A 240 2.05 -9.01 0.09
N ILE A 241 3.13 -8.51 0.73
CA ILE A 241 4.24 -7.89 0.01
C ILE A 241 4.88 -8.95 -0.88
N ILE A 242 5.19 -10.09 -0.26
CA ILE A 242 5.64 -11.30 -0.93
C ILE A 242 4.63 -12.41 -0.65
N SER A 243 4.16 -13.05 -1.73
CA SER A 243 3.28 -14.22 -1.69
C SER A 243 4.05 -15.44 -2.21
N ASN A 244 4.64 -16.23 -1.31
CA ASN A 244 5.26 -17.50 -1.67
C ASN A 244 4.19 -18.58 -1.84
N LYS A 245 4.11 -19.17 -3.03
CA LYS A 245 3.10 -20.16 -3.41
C LYS A 245 3.76 -21.33 -4.17
N ALA A 246 4.91 -21.80 -3.67
CA ALA A 246 5.69 -22.91 -4.20
C ALA A 246 6.70 -23.41 -3.14
N CYS A 247 7.29 -24.59 -3.36
CA CYS A 247 8.22 -25.22 -2.44
C CYS A 247 9.68 -24.77 -2.63
N GLN A 248 10.48 -24.92 -1.56
CA GLN A 248 11.95 -24.80 -1.55
C GLN A 248 12.53 -23.44 -1.97
N ASN A 249 11.77 -22.37 -1.78
CA ASN A 249 12.26 -21.01 -2.02
C ASN A 249 13.07 -20.48 -0.84
N THR A 250 13.99 -19.56 -1.11
CA THR A 250 14.79 -18.89 -0.08
C THR A 250 14.64 -17.38 -0.18
N PHE A 251 14.32 -16.73 0.95
CA PHE A 251 14.27 -15.28 1.10
C PHE A 251 15.32 -14.85 2.12
N LYS A 252 16.38 -14.19 1.68
CA LYS A 252 17.48 -13.83 2.58
C LYS A 252 18.03 -12.42 2.42
N TYR A 253 18.36 -11.77 3.54
CA TYR A 253 19.00 -10.45 3.55
C TYR A 253 18.21 -9.32 2.86
N ASN A 254 16.90 -9.51 2.64
CA ASN A 254 16.05 -8.46 2.10
C ASN A 254 15.69 -7.45 3.21
N THR A 255 15.40 -6.22 2.81
CA THR A 255 14.92 -5.17 3.72
C THR A 255 13.52 -4.72 3.34
N PHE A 256 12.62 -4.69 4.32
CA PHE A 256 11.26 -4.18 4.21
C PHE A 256 11.15 -2.89 5.01
N PHE A 257 11.12 -1.76 4.32
CA PHE A 257 11.04 -0.43 4.93
C PHE A 257 9.62 0.11 4.81
N GLU A 258 8.96 0.30 5.96
CA GLU A 258 7.61 0.86 6.09
C GLU A 258 6.54 0.22 5.19
N CYS A 259 6.72 -1.06 4.89
CA CYS A 259 5.79 -1.84 4.09
C CYS A 259 4.60 -2.29 4.96
N THR A 260 3.39 -1.86 4.57
CA THR A 260 2.15 -2.35 5.18
C THR A 260 1.78 -3.65 4.51
N GLY A 261 2.07 -4.77 5.17
CA GLY A 261 1.93 -6.12 4.63
C GLY A 261 2.97 -7.07 5.21
N THR A 262 3.08 -8.28 4.66
CA THR A 262 3.96 -9.33 5.17
C THR A 262 4.71 -10.08 4.06
N LEU A 263 5.81 -10.73 4.45
CA LEU A 263 6.33 -11.88 3.72
C LEU A 263 5.48 -13.10 4.12
N THR A 264 4.62 -13.56 3.23
CA THR A 264 3.72 -14.69 3.49
C THR A 264 4.19 -15.96 2.77
N MET A 265 4.37 -17.03 3.54
CA MET A 265 4.48 -18.40 3.04
C MET A 265 3.09 -18.95 2.74
N ARG A 266 2.45 -18.42 1.70
CA ARG A 266 1.00 -18.56 1.47
C ARG A 266 0.61 -19.99 1.11
N HIS A 267 1.40 -20.63 0.25
CA HIS A 267 1.34 -22.04 -0.09
C HIS A 267 2.75 -22.61 -0.30
N GLY A 268 2.87 -23.93 -0.36
CA GLY A 268 4.14 -24.62 -0.55
C GLY A 268 4.94 -24.78 0.73
N ASN A 269 5.89 -25.71 0.72
CA ASN A 269 6.61 -26.20 1.89
C ASN A 269 8.11 -25.88 1.79
N GLU A 270 8.84 -26.10 2.88
CA GLU A 270 10.32 -26.05 2.88
C GLU A 270 10.90 -24.68 2.46
N THR A 271 10.19 -23.59 2.76
CA THR A 271 10.68 -22.23 2.51
C THR A 271 11.65 -21.82 3.62
N LEU A 272 12.78 -21.20 3.23
CA LEU A 272 13.75 -20.59 4.13
C LEU A 272 13.61 -19.07 4.11
N VAL A 273 13.41 -18.46 5.28
CA VAL A 273 13.42 -17.00 5.49
C VAL A 273 14.52 -16.67 6.48
N ASP A 274 15.66 -16.18 5.99
CA ASP A 274 16.90 -16.03 6.77
C ASP A 274 17.47 -14.60 6.73
N GLY A 275 17.64 -13.99 7.90
CA GLY A 275 18.43 -12.75 8.03
C GLY A 275 17.83 -11.53 7.34
N ASN A 276 16.51 -11.49 7.12
CA ASN A 276 15.82 -10.32 6.57
C ASN A 276 15.62 -9.25 7.66
N VAL A 277 15.46 -8.00 7.22
CA VAL A 277 15.25 -6.84 8.10
C VAL A 277 13.89 -6.19 7.81
N PHE A 278 13.06 -6.05 8.83
CA PHE A 278 11.75 -5.40 8.75
C PHE A 278 11.73 -4.14 9.63
N ILE A 279 11.59 -2.98 9.00
CA ILE A 279 11.62 -1.66 9.65
C ILE A 279 10.25 -1.03 9.50
N GLY A 280 9.44 -1.07 10.56
CA GLY A 280 8.08 -0.52 10.53
C GLY A 280 7.96 0.94 10.94
N ASN A 281 8.92 1.48 11.71
CA ASN A 281 8.89 2.84 12.26
C ASN A 281 7.57 3.19 12.99
N ASN A 282 6.91 2.19 13.59
CA ASN A 282 5.59 2.30 14.23
C ASN A 282 4.46 2.74 13.28
N LYS A 283 4.68 2.67 11.96
CA LYS A 283 3.63 2.94 10.97
C LYS A 283 2.54 1.87 11.10
N PRO A 284 1.24 2.25 11.11
CA PRO A 284 0.13 1.31 11.16
C PRO A 284 0.22 0.21 10.11
N SER A 285 -0.23 -1.00 10.46
CA SER A 285 -0.35 -2.15 9.55
C SER A 285 0.97 -2.67 8.96
N THR A 286 2.13 -2.23 9.47
CA THR A 286 3.43 -2.82 9.11
C THR A 286 3.60 -4.20 9.74
N GLY A 287 3.91 -5.20 8.92
CA GLY A 287 3.99 -6.60 9.32
C GLY A 287 5.35 -7.23 9.05
N GLY A 288 5.53 -8.47 9.52
CA GLY A 288 6.75 -9.24 9.32
C GLY A 288 6.50 -10.52 8.53
N VAL A 289 6.69 -11.66 9.18
CA VAL A 289 6.60 -12.98 8.53
C VAL A 289 5.31 -13.70 8.91
N ARG A 290 4.61 -14.27 7.92
CA ARG A 290 3.44 -15.13 8.11
C ARG A 290 3.71 -16.55 7.63
N VAL A 291 3.62 -17.50 8.56
CA VAL A 291 3.90 -18.93 8.39
C VAL A 291 2.61 -19.73 8.26
N ILE A 292 2.56 -20.54 7.20
CA ILE A 292 1.49 -21.48 6.85
C ILE A 292 2.20 -22.71 6.25
N ASN A 293 1.49 -23.85 6.14
CA ASN A 293 2.00 -25.08 5.53
C ASN A 293 3.20 -25.68 6.28
N GLU A 294 3.91 -26.62 5.65
CA GLU A 294 4.80 -27.54 6.36
C GLU A 294 6.28 -27.21 6.19
N THR A 295 7.08 -27.57 7.20
CA THR A 295 8.54 -27.56 7.20
C THR A 295 9.15 -26.20 6.85
N GLN A 296 8.50 -25.12 7.28
CA GLN A 296 9.01 -23.77 7.07
C GLN A 296 10.15 -23.45 8.05
N THR A 297 11.11 -22.65 7.62
CA THR A 297 12.22 -22.20 8.47
C THR A 297 12.33 -20.67 8.45
N VAL A 298 12.17 -20.05 9.61
CA VAL A 298 12.27 -18.59 9.82
C VAL A 298 13.38 -18.32 10.83
N ILE A 299 14.53 -17.84 10.37
CA ILE A 299 15.71 -17.69 11.22
C ILE A 299 16.43 -16.35 11.06
N ASN A 300 17.03 -15.88 12.16
CA ASN A 300 17.92 -14.70 12.19
C ASN A 300 17.30 -13.39 11.68
N ASN A 301 15.98 -13.31 11.51
CA ASN A 301 15.34 -12.11 10.99
C ASN A 301 15.24 -11.04 12.10
N TYR A 302 15.41 -9.78 11.73
CA TYR A 302 15.34 -8.65 12.64
C TYR A 302 14.13 -7.77 12.31
N HIS A 303 13.26 -7.57 13.30
CA HIS A 303 12.00 -6.84 13.19
C HIS A 303 12.02 -5.67 14.17
N VAL A 304 11.70 -4.47 13.70
CA VAL A 304 11.65 -3.27 14.54
C VAL A 304 10.45 -2.39 14.23
N GLY A 305 9.68 -2.03 15.27
CA GLY A 305 8.59 -1.05 15.16
C GLY A 305 7.41 -1.50 14.29
N LEU A 306 7.07 -2.79 14.29
CA LEU A 306 5.95 -3.35 13.50
C LEU A 306 4.65 -3.34 14.31
N THR A 307 3.57 -2.82 13.73
CA THR A 307 2.29 -2.56 14.45
C THR A 307 1.09 -3.33 13.90
N GLY A 308 1.26 -4.05 12.78
CA GLY A 308 0.19 -4.85 12.20
C GLY A 308 -0.30 -5.94 13.16
N TYR A 309 -1.57 -6.30 13.07
CA TYR A 309 -2.23 -7.29 13.93
C TYR A 309 -2.85 -8.43 13.10
N ARG A 310 -3.35 -9.48 13.77
CA ARG A 310 -3.97 -10.64 13.12
C ARG A 310 -3.01 -11.28 12.11
N PHE A 311 -3.40 -11.37 10.84
CA PHE A 311 -2.57 -11.90 9.76
C PHE A 311 -1.38 -10.99 9.39
N ARG A 312 -1.26 -9.80 10.00
CA ARG A 312 -0.24 -8.78 9.73
C ARG A 312 0.70 -8.56 10.92
N GLY A 313 0.66 -9.47 11.90
CA GLY A 313 1.59 -9.43 13.03
C GLY A 313 3.04 -9.29 12.60
N ALA A 314 3.88 -8.82 13.51
CA ALA A 314 5.34 -8.89 13.35
C ALA A 314 5.79 -10.34 13.11
N PHE A 315 5.10 -11.29 13.73
CA PHE A 315 5.15 -12.70 13.37
C PHE A 315 3.76 -13.33 13.48
N VAL A 316 3.41 -14.19 12.52
CA VAL A 316 2.13 -14.89 12.48
C VAL A 316 2.35 -16.36 12.17
N MET A 317 1.84 -17.24 13.02
CA MET A 317 1.71 -18.68 12.78
C MET A 317 0.22 -19.01 12.68
N MET A 318 -0.22 -19.47 11.51
CA MET A 318 -1.66 -19.67 11.24
C MET A 318 -2.18 -21.04 11.67
N ASN A 319 -3.48 -21.09 11.97
CA ASN A 319 -4.25 -22.34 11.93
C ASN A 319 -4.48 -22.80 10.48
N GLY A 320 -4.69 -24.10 10.30
CA GLY A 320 -4.98 -24.72 9.02
C GLY A 320 -6.38 -25.32 8.92
N VAL A 321 -6.78 -25.62 7.70
CA VAL A 321 -8.01 -26.35 7.37
C VAL A 321 -7.73 -27.85 7.39
N PRO A 322 -8.52 -28.68 8.09
CA PRO A 322 -8.43 -30.13 7.99
C PRO A 322 -8.52 -30.63 6.55
N ASN A 323 -7.59 -31.49 6.13
CA ASN A 323 -7.53 -32.02 4.76
C ASN A 323 -7.62 -30.91 3.70
N SER A 324 -6.91 -29.79 3.96
CA SER A 324 -6.99 -28.57 3.14
C SER A 324 -6.78 -28.86 1.65
N PRO A 325 -7.65 -28.37 0.75
CA PRO A 325 -7.31 -28.30 -0.67
C PRO A 325 -6.16 -27.31 -0.92
N PRO A 326 -5.45 -27.39 -2.06
CA PRO A 326 -4.25 -26.58 -2.33
C PRO A 326 -4.45 -25.06 -2.30
N ASN A 327 -5.67 -24.58 -2.55
CA ASN A 327 -6.02 -23.15 -2.55
C ASN A 327 -6.46 -22.61 -1.18
N ARG A 328 -6.55 -23.46 -0.15
CA ARG A 328 -6.87 -23.04 1.23
C ARG A 328 -5.60 -22.96 2.09
N TYR A 329 -5.69 -23.23 3.38
CA TYR A 329 -4.59 -23.05 4.35
C TYR A 329 -4.20 -24.41 4.91
N VAL A 330 -3.03 -24.94 4.53
CA VAL A 330 -2.49 -26.17 5.12
C VAL A 330 -1.98 -25.84 6.53
N PRO A 331 -2.25 -26.68 7.55
CA PRO A 331 -1.79 -26.44 8.91
C PRO A 331 -0.26 -26.31 8.99
N VAL A 332 0.20 -25.53 9.97
CA VAL A 332 1.63 -25.39 10.24
C VAL A 332 2.15 -26.67 10.90
N ILE A 333 3.06 -27.36 10.22
CA ILE A 333 3.65 -28.63 10.70
C ILE A 333 5.16 -28.55 10.57
N ASN A 334 5.90 -29.11 11.54
CA ASN A 334 7.36 -29.28 11.47
C ASN A 334 8.15 -28.00 11.16
N SER A 335 7.62 -26.84 11.54
CA SER A 335 8.22 -25.55 11.21
C SER A 335 9.10 -25.03 12.34
N LYS A 336 10.15 -24.27 11.99
CA LYS A 336 11.15 -23.75 12.92
C LYS A 336 11.20 -22.23 12.84
N VAL A 337 11.09 -21.58 13.98
CA VAL A 337 11.12 -20.11 14.10
C VAL A 337 12.16 -19.76 15.15
N ASN A 338 13.41 -19.61 14.71
CA ASN A 338 14.55 -19.62 15.62
C ASN A 338 15.43 -18.38 15.51
N ASN A 339 15.95 -17.88 16.62
CA ASN A 339 16.94 -16.78 16.64
C ASN A 339 16.48 -15.48 15.97
N ASN A 340 15.18 -15.24 15.86
CA ASN A 340 14.65 -13.97 15.36
C ASN A 340 14.63 -12.93 16.48
N THR A 341 14.74 -11.66 16.11
CA THR A 341 14.73 -10.53 17.04
C THR A 341 13.54 -9.62 16.73
N PHE A 342 12.74 -9.29 17.74
CA PHE A 342 11.59 -8.41 17.67
C PHE A 342 11.78 -7.27 18.67
N VAL A 343 11.94 -6.05 18.17
CA VAL A 343 12.15 -4.82 18.96
C VAL A 343 10.96 -3.90 18.75
N ASN A 344 10.26 -3.54 19.82
CA ASN A 344 9.10 -2.65 19.81
C ASN A 344 8.06 -3.06 18.75
N CYS A 345 7.81 -4.37 18.64
CA CYS A 345 6.76 -4.93 17.79
C CYS A 345 5.51 -5.22 18.64
N ASP A 346 4.33 -4.95 18.09
CA ASP A 346 3.10 -4.96 18.90
C ASP A 346 2.42 -6.33 18.96
N HIS A 347 2.58 -7.18 17.95
CA HIS A 347 1.76 -8.38 17.80
C HIS A 347 2.56 -9.59 17.30
N ILE A 348 2.65 -10.61 18.14
CA ILE A 348 3.04 -11.98 17.81
C ILE A 348 1.78 -12.84 17.89
N GLN A 349 1.42 -13.50 16.80
CA GLN A 349 0.09 -14.10 16.64
C GLN A 349 0.23 -15.61 16.39
N LEU A 350 -0.28 -16.42 17.33
CA LEU A 350 -0.18 -17.88 17.29
C LEU A 350 -1.55 -18.49 17.07
N CYS A 351 -1.64 -19.47 16.17
CA CYS A 351 -2.89 -20.10 15.75
C CYS A 351 -3.85 -19.11 15.05
N ALA A 352 -3.29 -18.06 14.44
CA ALA A 352 -4.08 -16.95 13.88
C ALA A 352 -5.06 -17.46 12.82
N GLY A 353 -6.29 -16.92 12.86
CA GLY A 353 -7.38 -17.31 11.97
C GLY A 353 -8.12 -18.58 12.40
N SER A 354 -7.90 -19.08 13.63
CA SER A 354 -8.68 -20.20 14.15
C SER A 354 -10.18 -19.89 14.11
N ASP A 355 -10.93 -20.77 13.46
CA ASP A 355 -12.38 -20.73 13.35
C ASP A 355 -12.91 -22.15 13.07
N SER A 356 -14.21 -22.28 12.79
CA SER A 356 -14.82 -23.59 12.52
C SER A 356 -14.23 -24.31 11.30
N GLU A 357 -13.70 -23.58 10.33
CA GLU A 357 -13.07 -24.13 9.13
C GLU A 357 -11.56 -24.35 9.35
N ARG A 358 -10.85 -23.32 9.83
CA ARG A 358 -9.44 -23.33 10.18
C ARG A 358 -9.24 -23.88 11.59
N SER A 359 -9.63 -25.13 11.79
CA SER A 359 -9.70 -25.79 13.10
C SER A 359 -8.50 -26.68 13.44
N GLN A 360 -7.43 -26.70 12.62
CA GLN A 360 -6.20 -27.43 12.93
C GLN A 360 -5.09 -26.50 13.39
N ALA A 361 -4.77 -26.61 14.68
CA ALA A 361 -3.66 -25.94 15.32
C ALA A 361 -2.27 -26.40 14.79
N PRO A 362 -1.24 -25.55 14.91
CA PRO A 362 0.15 -25.92 14.61
C PRO A 362 0.62 -27.14 15.42
N ARG A 363 1.46 -27.99 14.80
CA ARG A 363 2.02 -29.17 15.47
C ARG A 363 3.47 -29.48 15.08
N THR A 364 4.14 -30.23 15.96
CA THR A 364 5.54 -30.65 15.83
C THR A 364 6.50 -29.52 15.45
N SER A 365 6.15 -28.28 15.81
CA SER A 365 6.87 -27.06 15.42
C SER A 365 7.61 -26.48 16.61
N GLU A 366 8.54 -25.55 16.37
CA GLU A 366 9.40 -24.98 17.41
C GLU A 366 9.53 -23.46 17.24
N ILE A 367 9.50 -22.76 18.38
CA ILE A 367 9.87 -21.36 18.53
C ILE A 367 11.00 -21.30 19.56
N SER A 368 12.24 -21.08 19.12
CA SER A 368 13.38 -21.11 20.04
C SER A 368 14.45 -20.03 19.85
N GLY A 369 15.09 -19.64 20.94
CA GLY A 369 16.22 -18.69 20.90
C GLY A 369 15.86 -17.29 20.37
N ASN A 370 14.57 -16.95 20.28
CA ASN A 370 14.13 -15.64 19.81
C ASN A 370 14.20 -14.60 20.92
N ILE A 371 14.31 -13.32 20.56
CA ILE A 371 14.32 -12.19 21.48
C ILE A 371 13.09 -11.33 21.22
N PHE A 372 12.29 -11.10 22.25
CA PHE A 372 11.09 -10.26 22.22
C PHE A 372 11.28 -9.11 23.22
N TYR A 373 11.48 -7.90 22.72
CA TYR A 373 11.67 -6.71 23.53
C TYR A 373 10.67 -5.64 23.12
N ASN A 374 9.88 -5.13 24.06
CA ASN A 374 9.00 -4.00 23.84
C ASN A 374 9.02 -3.07 25.07
N GLU A 375 9.29 -1.79 24.84
CA GLU A 375 9.42 -0.79 25.91
C GLU A 375 8.09 -0.50 26.60
N ASN A 376 7.00 -0.47 25.83
CA ASN A 376 5.71 0.06 26.27
C ASN A 376 4.64 -1.01 26.46
N LYS A 377 4.65 -2.03 25.60
CA LYS A 377 3.64 -3.10 25.59
C LYS A 377 4.18 -4.33 26.31
N LYS A 378 3.51 -4.71 27.40
CA LYS A 378 3.95 -5.82 28.25
C LYS A 378 3.73 -7.19 27.60
N ASP A 379 2.48 -7.46 27.20
CA ASP A 379 2.12 -8.68 26.48
C ASP A 379 1.88 -8.36 25.01
N ILE A 380 2.67 -9.00 24.16
CA ILE A 380 2.62 -8.87 22.70
C ILE A 380 2.08 -10.14 22.03
N PHE A 381 1.82 -11.21 22.80
CA PHE A 381 1.35 -12.47 22.27
C PHE A 381 -0.18 -12.49 22.20
N THR A 382 -0.71 -13.08 21.14
CA THR A 382 -2.12 -13.46 21.05
C THR A 382 -2.20 -14.90 20.62
N VAL A 383 -2.86 -15.72 21.43
CA VAL A 383 -3.04 -17.16 21.22
C VAL A 383 -4.50 -17.41 20.92
N TYR A 384 -4.78 -17.92 19.72
CA TYR A 384 -6.16 -18.10 19.23
C TYR A 384 -6.68 -19.53 19.41
N ASP A 385 -5.79 -20.51 19.62
CA ASP A 385 -6.12 -21.93 19.73
C ASP A 385 -5.05 -22.67 20.56
N ASP A 386 -5.16 -23.99 20.67
CA ASP A 386 -4.15 -24.83 21.32
C ASP A 386 -2.76 -24.64 20.69
N ILE A 387 -1.76 -24.47 21.56
CA ILE A 387 -0.34 -24.31 21.19
C ILE A 387 0.52 -25.47 21.71
N SER A 388 -0.10 -26.55 22.21
CA SER A 388 0.61 -27.74 22.72
C SER A 388 1.50 -28.41 21.67
N GLY A 389 1.19 -28.22 20.39
CA GLY A 389 1.98 -28.70 19.26
C GLY A 389 3.23 -27.85 18.95
N VAL A 390 3.47 -26.76 19.68
CA VAL A 390 4.63 -25.87 19.49
C VAL A 390 5.54 -25.95 20.71
N THR A 391 6.80 -26.34 20.49
CA THR A 391 7.82 -26.32 21.53
C THR A 391 8.41 -24.92 21.66
N PHE A 392 8.40 -24.37 22.88
CA PHE A 392 9.06 -23.11 23.21
C PHE A 392 10.34 -23.38 23.99
N LYS A 393 11.46 -22.80 23.57
CA LYS A 393 12.75 -23.06 24.22
C LYS A 393 13.71 -21.87 24.12
N ASP A 394 14.40 -21.54 25.21
CA ASP A 394 15.48 -20.54 25.24
C ASP A 394 15.08 -19.15 24.66
N ASN A 395 13.79 -18.80 24.66
CA ASN A 395 13.35 -17.48 24.21
C ASN A 395 13.58 -16.44 25.30
N ILE A 396 13.86 -15.21 24.91
CA ILE A 396 14.15 -14.11 25.81
C ILE A 396 13.06 -13.05 25.70
N LEU A 397 12.57 -12.60 26.85
CA LEU A 397 11.66 -11.47 27.00
C LEU A 397 12.38 -10.27 27.62
N GLY A 398 11.92 -9.06 27.30
CA GLY A 398 12.29 -7.87 28.07
C GLY A 398 11.85 -8.00 29.54
N LYS A 399 12.60 -7.39 30.46
CA LYS A 399 12.33 -7.49 31.91
C LYS A 399 10.91 -7.10 32.32
N ASN A 400 10.30 -6.16 31.60
CA ASN A 400 8.93 -5.65 31.80
C ASN A 400 7.84 -6.44 31.04
N SER A 401 8.22 -7.40 30.20
CA SER A 401 7.29 -8.15 29.36
C SER A 401 6.57 -9.26 30.14
N GLU A 402 5.35 -9.57 29.72
CA GLU A 402 4.46 -10.58 30.29
C GLU A 402 4.02 -11.52 29.16
N THR A 403 3.71 -12.78 29.48
CA THR A 403 3.12 -13.74 28.53
C THR A 403 2.29 -14.78 29.28
N SER A 404 1.23 -15.26 28.64
CA SER A 404 0.42 -16.39 29.14
C SER A 404 1.03 -17.77 28.82
N ILE A 405 2.10 -17.81 28.00
CA ILE A 405 2.80 -19.05 27.65
C ILE A 405 3.69 -19.47 28.81
N LYS A 406 3.48 -20.69 29.32
CA LYS A 406 3.99 -21.12 30.64
C LYS A 406 5.50 -21.41 30.69
N GLU A 407 6.09 -21.88 29.60
CA GLU A 407 7.46 -22.41 29.57
C GLU A 407 8.23 -21.93 28.34
N GLY A 408 9.56 -22.03 28.39
CA GLY A 408 10.43 -21.72 27.24
C GLY A 408 10.84 -20.26 27.08
N PHE A 409 10.53 -19.40 28.07
CA PHE A 409 10.88 -17.98 28.09
C PHE A 409 11.64 -17.59 29.36
N GLU A 410 12.56 -16.65 29.23
CA GLU A 410 13.29 -16.01 30.34
C GLU A 410 13.23 -14.49 30.20
N ASN A 411 12.84 -13.78 31.26
CA ASN A 411 12.85 -12.32 31.30
C ASN A 411 14.25 -11.81 31.63
N VAL A 412 14.79 -10.96 30.75
CA VAL A 412 16.15 -10.44 30.83
C VAL A 412 16.13 -8.91 30.82
N ASP A 413 17.06 -8.32 31.57
CA ASP A 413 17.34 -6.88 31.47
C ASP A 413 18.11 -6.61 30.16
N ILE A 414 17.45 -5.98 29.19
CA ILE A 414 17.94 -5.74 27.84
C ILE A 414 18.20 -4.25 27.65
N LYS A 415 19.34 -3.93 27.03
CA LYS A 415 19.65 -2.58 26.55
C LYS A 415 19.79 -2.59 25.04
N LEU A 416 19.21 -1.59 24.37
CA LEU A 416 19.41 -1.38 22.95
C LEU A 416 20.70 -0.62 22.70
N VAL A 417 21.58 -1.16 21.85
CA VAL A 417 22.87 -0.55 21.47
C VAL A 417 22.94 -0.49 19.96
N LYS A 418 23.30 0.67 19.40
CA LYS A 418 23.50 0.81 17.95
C LYS A 418 24.70 -0.03 17.50
N ASN A 419 24.52 -0.85 16.47
CA ASN A 419 25.63 -1.51 15.78
C ASN A 419 26.29 -0.58 14.74
N GLU A 420 27.31 -1.08 14.06
CA GLU A 420 28.06 -0.34 13.02
C GLU A 420 27.21 0.08 11.81
N GLN A 421 26.13 -0.67 11.53
CA GLN A 421 25.16 -0.36 10.47
C GLN A 421 24.02 0.56 10.94
N GLY A 422 24.01 0.98 12.22
CA GLY A 422 23.02 1.89 12.78
C GLY A 422 21.76 1.25 13.39
N PHE A 423 21.63 -0.08 13.35
CA PHE A 423 20.50 -0.81 13.94
C PHE A 423 20.58 -0.88 15.46
N LEU A 424 19.43 -0.79 16.14
CA LEU A 424 19.33 -0.91 17.60
C LEU A 424 19.29 -2.39 18.02
N ILE A 425 20.42 -2.92 18.43
CA ILE A 425 20.58 -4.34 18.78
C ILE A 425 20.32 -4.56 20.27
N PRO A 426 19.46 -5.52 20.66
CA PRO A 426 19.29 -5.87 22.06
C PRO A 426 20.54 -6.58 22.61
N THR A 427 21.02 -6.10 23.75
CA THR A 427 22.23 -6.59 24.41
C THR A 427 21.99 -6.88 25.88
N SER A 428 22.52 -8.01 26.35
CA SER A 428 22.56 -8.41 27.76
C SER A 428 23.55 -9.56 27.93
N ASN A 429 24.14 -9.71 29.12
CA ASN A 429 25.04 -10.84 29.43
C ASN A 429 24.31 -12.21 29.39
N GLN A 430 22.98 -12.21 29.45
CA GLN A 430 22.14 -13.41 29.40
C GLN A 430 21.70 -13.78 27.97
N ILE A 431 21.90 -12.89 26.99
CA ILE A 431 21.68 -13.20 25.58
C ILE A 431 22.87 -14.02 25.08
N LYS A 432 22.67 -15.33 24.93
CA LYS A 432 23.74 -16.29 24.56
C LYS A 432 24.17 -16.18 23.10
N THR A 433 23.24 -15.87 22.21
CA THR A 433 23.49 -15.73 20.76
C THR A 433 23.58 -14.26 20.41
N LYS A 434 24.74 -13.84 19.88
CA LYS A 434 24.91 -12.45 19.41
C LYS A 434 23.97 -12.19 18.24
N VAL A 435 23.13 -11.17 18.37
CA VAL A 435 22.32 -10.66 17.27
C VAL A 435 23.23 -9.93 16.29
N THR A 436 23.22 -10.38 15.04
CA THR A 436 24.02 -9.80 13.95
C THR A 436 23.12 -9.52 12.76
N ILE A 437 23.33 -8.38 12.12
CA ILE A 437 22.75 -8.07 10.81
C ILE A 437 23.84 -8.32 9.76
N SER A 438 23.49 -9.02 8.69
CA SER A 438 24.43 -9.36 7.62
C SER A 438 24.97 -8.10 6.93
N PRO A 439 26.26 -8.05 6.55
CA PRO A 439 26.77 -6.99 5.68
C PRO A 439 26.13 -7.01 4.28
N ASN A 440 25.53 -8.14 3.87
CA ASN A 440 24.84 -8.29 2.59
C ASN A 440 23.38 -7.83 2.63
N VAL A 441 22.91 -7.28 3.76
CA VAL A 441 21.54 -6.77 3.87
C VAL A 441 21.29 -5.66 2.86
N ALA A 442 20.12 -5.68 2.24
CA ALA A 442 19.72 -4.63 1.31
C ALA A 442 19.62 -3.28 2.02
N THR A 443 20.20 -2.25 1.44
CA THR A 443 19.97 -0.85 1.77
C THR A 443 19.40 -0.13 0.56
N LYS A 444 18.87 1.07 0.75
CA LYS A 444 18.33 1.84 -0.37
C LYS A 444 19.44 2.24 -1.37
N GLU A 445 20.67 2.37 -0.87
CA GLU A 445 21.86 2.78 -1.61
C GLU A 445 22.49 1.63 -2.39
N ASN A 446 22.50 0.40 -1.85
CA ASN A 446 23.13 -0.77 -2.50
C ASN A 446 22.20 -1.57 -3.42
N THR A 447 20.96 -1.11 -3.63
CA THR A 447 19.97 -1.75 -4.49
C THR A 447 19.55 -0.86 -5.65
N GLY A 448 19.00 -1.47 -6.71
CA GLY A 448 18.65 -0.79 -7.96
C GLY A 448 19.89 -0.21 -8.65
N ILE A 449 19.76 1.02 -9.13
CA ILE A 449 20.77 1.76 -9.88
C ILE A 449 21.01 3.15 -9.31
N ASP A 450 22.16 3.73 -9.60
CA ASP A 450 22.58 5.07 -9.17
C ASP A 450 22.16 6.18 -10.15
N TRP A 451 22.09 5.85 -11.45
CA TRP A 451 21.73 6.78 -12.52
C TRP A 451 20.23 7.07 -12.65
N TYR A 452 19.38 6.42 -11.84
CA TYR A 452 17.95 6.75 -11.75
C TYR A 452 17.54 7.05 -10.31
N SER A 453 16.78 8.12 -10.14
CA SER A 453 16.45 8.63 -8.81
C SER A 453 15.46 7.72 -8.06
N LYS A 454 15.78 7.44 -6.79
CA LYS A 454 14.90 6.78 -5.81
C LYS A 454 14.13 7.78 -4.92
N THR A 455 14.13 9.05 -5.30
CA THR A 455 13.47 10.11 -4.55
C THR A 455 11.96 10.00 -4.72
N ASP A 456 11.23 10.24 -3.64
CA ASP A 456 9.78 10.32 -3.68
C ASP A 456 9.35 11.60 -4.43
N LYS A 457 8.53 11.43 -5.47
CA LYS A 457 8.02 12.52 -6.32
C LYS A 457 6.62 12.98 -5.90
N SER A 458 6.04 12.41 -4.84
CA SER A 458 4.73 12.84 -4.35
C SER A 458 4.81 14.25 -3.77
N VAL A 459 3.83 15.08 -4.15
CA VAL A 459 3.72 16.46 -3.64
C VAL A 459 2.61 16.48 -2.61
N ALA A 460 2.91 17.03 -1.43
CA ALA A 460 1.93 17.14 -0.36
C ALA A 460 0.95 18.29 -0.63
N LEU A 461 -0.24 18.21 -0.03
CA LEU A 461 -1.10 19.39 0.10
C LEU A 461 -0.38 20.46 0.94
N ASN A 462 -0.65 21.74 0.66
CA ASN A 462 -0.09 22.88 1.40
C ASN A 462 1.44 23.05 1.32
N SER A 463 2.14 22.43 0.36
CA SER A 463 3.60 22.57 0.22
C SER A 463 4.05 23.61 -0.81
N GLY A 464 3.12 24.13 -1.61
CA GLY A 464 3.37 25.10 -2.68
C GLY A 464 3.21 26.55 -2.22
N GLN A 465 3.04 27.44 -3.18
CA GLN A 465 2.87 28.87 -2.92
C GLN A 465 1.40 29.21 -2.61
N THR A 466 1.19 30.32 -1.90
CA THR A 466 -0.15 30.87 -1.70
C THR A 466 -0.49 31.83 -2.82
N ILE A 467 -1.61 31.58 -3.52
CA ILE A 467 -2.12 32.36 -4.64
C ILE A 467 -3.46 32.97 -4.25
N LYS A 468 -3.51 34.30 -4.15
CA LYS A 468 -4.76 35.02 -3.90
C LYS A 468 -5.64 35.02 -5.14
N VAL A 469 -6.91 34.65 -4.96
CA VAL A 469 -7.91 34.69 -6.02
C VAL A 469 -8.98 35.73 -5.71
N LYS A 470 -9.34 36.52 -6.71
CA LYS A 470 -10.39 37.54 -6.57
C LYS A 470 -11.78 36.92 -6.68
N VAL A 471 -12.75 37.53 -6.01
CA VAL A 471 -14.17 37.22 -6.21
C VAL A 471 -14.58 37.34 -7.67
N GLY A 472 -15.50 36.50 -8.11
CA GLY A 472 -16.03 36.57 -9.47
C GLY A 472 -16.58 35.24 -9.98
N ILE A 473 -16.94 35.25 -11.26
CA ILE A 473 -17.45 34.09 -11.97
C ILE A 473 -16.26 33.25 -12.46
N ASN A 474 -16.24 31.97 -12.11
CA ASN A 474 -15.22 30.99 -12.52
C ASN A 474 -13.77 31.37 -12.18
N THR A 475 -13.52 32.28 -11.25
CA THR A 475 -12.14 32.66 -10.89
C THR A 475 -11.39 31.48 -10.27
N LEU A 476 -12.07 30.62 -9.50
CA LEU A 476 -11.51 29.36 -8.99
C LEU A 476 -11.20 28.36 -10.12
N PHE A 477 -12.07 28.26 -11.12
CA PHE A 477 -11.84 27.39 -12.28
C PHE A 477 -10.63 27.85 -13.11
N GLU A 478 -10.47 29.16 -13.31
CA GLU A 478 -9.36 29.70 -14.11
C GLU A 478 -8.03 29.71 -13.34
N ILE A 479 -8.03 29.85 -12.01
CA ILE A 479 -6.78 29.83 -11.24
C ILE A 479 -6.18 28.43 -11.15
N VAL A 480 -7.01 27.38 -11.08
CA VAL A 480 -6.52 25.99 -11.05
C VAL A 480 -5.74 25.59 -12.29
N LYS A 481 -6.09 26.14 -13.46
CA LYS A 481 -5.31 25.90 -14.70
C LYS A 481 -3.90 26.49 -14.66
N LYS A 482 -3.62 27.37 -13.70
CA LYS A 482 -2.35 28.09 -13.55
C LYS A 482 -1.64 27.74 -12.24
N SER A 483 -2.24 26.90 -11.40
CA SER A 483 -1.63 26.47 -10.14
C SER A 483 -0.76 25.25 -10.37
N GLU A 484 0.20 25.07 -9.47
CA GLU A 484 1.08 23.91 -9.43
C GLU A 484 0.69 22.98 -8.27
N ALA A 485 1.21 21.76 -8.29
CA ALA A 485 1.00 20.80 -7.22
C ALA A 485 1.43 21.36 -5.85
N GLY A 486 0.56 21.26 -4.85
CA GLY A 486 0.78 21.72 -3.48
C GLY A 486 0.38 23.17 -3.23
N ASP A 487 0.02 23.95 -4.26
CA ASP A 487 -0.38 25.35 -4.12
C ASP A 487 -1.64 25.53 -3.25
N ILE A 488 -1.72 26.71 -2.64
CA ILE A 488 -2.80 27.14 -1.76
C ILE A 488 -3.53 28.31 -2.41
N ILE A 489 -4.77 28.08 -2.83
CA ILE A 489 -5.65 29.10 -3.38
C ILE A 489 -6.35 29.83 -2.21
N GLU A 490 -5.94 31.07 -1.96
CA GLU A 490 -6.48 31.90 -0.88
C GLU A 490 -7.63 32.77 -1.38
N LEU A 491 -8.83 32.53 -0.85
CA LEU A 491 -10.05 33.26 -1.17
C LEU A 491 -10.15 34.52 -0.29
N GLU A 492 -10.65 35.61 -0.88
CA GLU A 492 -11.04 36.83 -0.15
C GLU A 492 -12.08 36.52 0.95
N GLU A 493 -11.80 36.99 2.17
CA GLU A 493 -12.70 36.91 3.34
C GLU A 493 -14.08 37.51 3.02
N GLY A 494 -15.15 36.78 3.35
CA GLY A 494 -16.54 37.16 3.03
C GLY A 494 -16.87 37.22 1.53
N GLY A 495 -15.93 36.88 0.65
CA GLY A 495 -16.10 36.94 -0.80
C GLY A 495 -17.06 35.89 -1.33
N THR A 496 -17.82 36.22 -2.38
CA THR A 496 -18.71 35.26 -3.07
C THR A 496 -18.13 34.84 -4.42
N TYR A 497 -18.03 33.53 -4.65
CA TYR A 497 -17.48 32.92 -5.85
C TYR A 497 -18.56 32.12 -6.55
N LEU A 498 -18.86 32.45 -7.81
CA LEU A 498 -19.86 31.73 -8.61
C LEU A 498 -19.18 30.80 -9.62
N LEU A 499 -19.47 29.51 -9.53
CA LEU A 499 -18.98 28.49 -10.46
C LEU A 499 -20.06 28.14 -11.48
N THR A 500 -19.87 28.55 -12.73
CA THR A 500 -20.67 28.02 -13.86
C THR A 500 -19.98 26.85 -14.55
N LYS A 501 -18.76 26.52 -14.12
CA LYS A 501 -17.96 25.36 -14.51
C LYS A 501 -17.45 24.64 -13.26
N ALA A 502 -17.46 23.32 -13.28
CA ALA A 502 -16.85 22.52 -12.22
C ALA A 502 -15.33 22.70 -12.21
N VAL A 503 -14.76 22.96 -11.04
CA VAL A 503 -13.32 23.09 -10.84
C VAL A 503 -12.69 21.70 -10.87
N GLN A 504 -11.77 21.49 -11.82
CA GLN A 504 -11.12 20.20 -12.06
C GLN A 504 -9.82 20.12 -11.26
N ILE A 505 -9.77 19.25 -10.25
CA ILE A 505 -8.61 19.07 -9.38
C ILE A 505 -7.78 17.90 -9.91
N ASN A 506 -6.72 18.18 -10.66
CA ASN A 506 -5.84 17.20 -11.29
C ASN A 506 -4.45 17.11 -10.65
N HIS A 507 -4.18 17.92 -9.62
CA HIS A 507 -3.02 17.87 -8.75
C HIS A 507 -3.41 18.24 -7.31
N PRO A 508 -2.55 17.98 -6.30
CA PRO A 508 -2.82 18.39 -4.92
C PRO A 508 -3.03 19.90 -4.81
N LEU A 509 -4.18 20.33 -4.31
CA LEU A 509 -4.52 21.75 -4.14
C LEU A 509 -5.32 22.01 -2.87
N THR A 510 -5.06 23.17 -2.27
CA THR A 510 -5.84 23.67 -1.13
C THR A 510 -6.63 24.91 -1.53
N PHE A 511 -7.87 25.01 -1.07
CA PHE A 511 -8.66 26.25 -1.09
C PHE A 511 -8.91 26.67 0.34
N LYS A 512 -8.55 27.91 0.68
CA LYS A 512 -8.73 28.41 2.04
C LYS A 512 -9.21 29.85 2.13
N THR A 513 -9.91 30.17 3.20
CA THR A 513 -10.14 31.56 3.64
C THR A 513 -9.34 31.80 4.92
N SER A 514 -8.43 32.77 4.94
CA SER A 514 -7.60 33.06 6.12
C SER A 514 -8.29 33.97 7.17
N GLY A 515 -9.42 34.58 6.79
CA GLY A 515 -10.18 35.51 7.64
C GLY A 515 -11.11 34.85 8.67
N LYS A 516 -11.82 35.67 9.44
CA LYS A 516 -12.88 35.22 10.36
C LYS A 516 -14.15 34.85 9.60
N GLU A 517 -14.46 35.57 8.52
CA GLU A 517 -15.63 35.29 7.69
C GLU A 517 -15.27 34.32 6.55
N LYS A 518 -16.10 33.28 6.39
CA LYS A 518 -15.93 32.29 5.32
C LYS A 518 -16.25 32.91 3.96
N ALA A 519 -15.39 32.69 2.97
CA ALA A 519 -15.79 32.89 1.58
C ALA A 519 -16.92 31.92 1.22
N THR A 520 -17.86 32.35 0.38
CA THR A 520 -19.02 31.56 -0.05
C THR A 520 -18.85 31.11 -1.50
N ILE A 521 -18.97 29.80 -1.75
CA ILE A 521 -18.99 29.20 -3.08
C ILE A 521 -20.43 28.85 -3.45
N LEU A 522 -20.89 29.44 -4.55
CA LEU A 522 -22.14 29.14 -5.25
C LEU A 522 -21.79 28.42 -6.55
N PHE A 523 -22.62 27.50 -7.02
CA PHE A 523 -22.35 26.77 -8.27
C PHE A 523 -23.63 26.47 -9.03
N GLU A 524 -23.58 26.58 -10.36
CA GLU A 524 -24.68 26.36 -11.32
C GLU A 524 -24.47 25.08 -12.17
N ARG A 525 -23.56 24.23 -11.73
CA ARG A 525 -23.32 22.89 -12.29
C ARG A 525 -23.79 21.84 -11.28
N MET A 526 -23.93 20.59 -11.72
CA MET A 526 -24.25 19.49 -10.78
C MET A 526 -23.14 19.23 -9.75
N MET A 527 -21.96 19.86 -9.90
CA MET A 527 -20.84 19.76 -8.97
C MET A 527 -20.02 21.05 -8.94
N ALA A 528 -19.46 21.39 -7.78
CA ALA A 528 -18.51 22.50 -7.62
C ALA A 528 -17.08 22.05 -7.95
N PHE A 529 -16.66 20.90 -7.40
CA PHE A 529 -15.32 20.33 -7.55
C PHE A 529 -15.38 18.90 -8.08
N GLU A 530 -14.45 18.57 -8.98
CA GLU A 530 -14.23 17.22 -9.49
C GLU A 530 -12.76 16.83 -9.29
N ILE A 531 -12.51 15.83 -8.44
CA ILE A 531 -11.18 15.26 -8.22
C ILE A 531 -10.89 14.29 -9.37
N GLN A 532 -9.89 14.61 -10.17
CA GLN A 532 -9.41 13.81 -11.29
C GLN A 532 -8.16 13.00 -10.90
N ASN A 533 -7.70 12.13 -11.79
CA ASN A 533 -6.46 11.38 -11.60
C ASN A 533 -5.28 12.33 -11.32
N GLY A 534 -4.54 12.08 -10.24
CA GLY A 534 -3.47 12.95 -9.72
C GLY A 534 -3.95 14.03 -8.75
N GLY A 535 -5.25 14.27 -8.64
CA GLY A 535 -5.85 15.26 -7.77
C GLY A 535 -5.84 14.88 -6.29
N SER A 536 -5.71 15.88 -5.43
CA SER A 536 -6.05 15.81 -4.00
C SER A 536 -6.52 17.18 -3.55
N LEU A 537 -7.44 17.23 -2.59
CA LEU A 537 -8.16 18.47 -2.27
C LEU A 537 -8.14 18.73 -0.76
N SER A 538 -7.72 19.93 -0.36
CA SER A 538 -8.00 20.48 0.98
C SER A 538 -8.95 21.67 0.85
N LEU A 539 -9.99 21.71 1.69
CA LEU A 539 -10.95 22.80 1.81
C LEU A 539 -10.93 23.31 3.26
N GLU A 540 -10.59 24.58 3.44
CA GLU A 540 -10.35 25.15 4.77
C GLU A 540 -11.12 26.46 4.95
N ASN A 541 -12.03 26.51 5.92
CA ASN A 541 -12.77 27.73 6.27
C ASN A 541 -13.57 28.34 5.09
N ILE A 542 -14.39 27.52 4.42
CA ILE A 542 -15.21 27.91 3.27
C ILE A 542 -16.68 27.55 3.52
N SER A 543 -17.61 28.38 3.04
CA SER A 543 -19.05 28.09 3.01
C SER A 543 -19.47 27.68 1.59
N PHE A 544 -20.27 26.62 1.49
CA PHE A 544 -20.87 26.13 0.26
C PHE A 544 -22.38 26.27 0.37
N ASP A 545 -22.97 26.97 -0.59
CA ASP A 545 -24.41 27.22 -0.64
C ASP A 545 -25.00 26.64 -1.94
N GLY A 546 -25.89 25.66 -1.76
CA GLY A 546 -26.55 24.92 -2.83
C GLY A 546 -27.66 25.68 -3.56
N ALA A 547 -28.05 26.88 -3.12
CA ALA A 547 -29.24 27.59 -3.62
C ALA A 547 -29.17 27.98 -5.11
N LYS A 548 -27.97 28.04 -5.70
CA LYS A 548 -27.75 28.31 -7.14
C LYS A 548 -27.55 27.06 -7.98
N SER A 549 -27.55 25.87 -7.38
CA SER A 549 -27.36 24.63 -8.10
C SER A 549 -28.50 24.36 -9.08
N PRO A 550 -28.27 23.54 -10.13
CA PRO A 550 -29.36 23.14 -11.01
C PRO A 550 -30.47 22.43 -10.23
N ASP A 551 -31.72 22.69 -10.60
CA ASP A 551 -32.87 21.90 -10.16
C ASP A 551 -32.87 20.53 -10.84
N TYR A 552 -31.94 19.68 -10.40
CA TYR A 552 -31.74 18.33 -10.92
C TYR A 552 -31.31 17.41 -9.78
N ALA A 553 -31.77 16.16 -9.84
CA ALA A 553 -31.43 15.16 -8.84
C ALA A 553 -29.97 14.71 -8.99
N GLY A 554 -29.30 14.44 -7.86
CA GLY A 554 -27.95 13.87 -7.89
C GLY A 554 -26.82 14.89 -7.98
N ASN A 555 -27.09 16.16 -7.66
CA ASN A 555 -26.04 17.15 -7.48
C ASN A 555 -25.06 16.70 -6.38
N SER A 556 -23.82 17.19 -6.44
CA SER A 556 -22.88 17.09 -5.33
C SER A 556 -22.09 18.38 -5.15
N VAL A 557 -21.39 18.57 -4.03
CA VAL A 557 -20.37 19.63 -3.96
C VAL A 557 -19.08 19.13 -4.58
N ILE A 558 -18.65 17.96 -4.14
CA ILE A 558 -17.41 17.30 -4.54
C ILE A 558 -17.79 15.98 -5.21
N SER A 559 -17.12 15.67 -6.31
CA SER A 559 -17.16 14.34 -6.91
C SER A 559 -15.78 13.86 -7.32
N THR A 560 -15.63 12.56 -7.52
CA THR A 560 -14.46 12.00 -8.22
C THR A 560 -14.78 11.74 -9.68
N SER A 561 -13.73 11.67 -10.51
CA SER A 561 -13.81 11.30 -11.92
C SER A 561 -14.71 10.08 -12.13
N LYS A 562 -15.56 10.12 -13.16
CA LYS A 562 -16.38 8.97 -13.57
C LYS A 562 -15.55 7.85 -14.21
N ASN A 563 -14.36 8.18 -14.71
CA ASN A 563 -13.39 7.23 -15.22
C ASN A 563 -12.48 6.76 -14.07
N SER A 564 -11.87 5.58 -14.22
CA SER A 564 -10.95 5.06 -13.22
C SER A 564 -9.77 6.01 -12.95
N MET A 565 -9.29 5.98 -11.72
CA MET A 565 -8.09 6.70 -11.29
C MET A 565 -7.05 5.69 -10.81
N THR A 566 -5.84 5.79 -11.34
CA THR A 566 -4.67 5.03 -10.88
C THR A 566 -4.00 5.71 -9.68
N GLU A 567 -4.07 7.03 -9.59
CA GLU A 567 -3.63 7.77 -8.41
C GLU A 567 -4.71 7.73 -7.33
N ASN A 568 -4.32 7.30 -6.13
CA ASN A 568 -5.16 7.50 -4.97
C ASN A 568 -5.20 8.99 -4.61
N TYR A 569 -6.31 9.46 -4.06
CA TYR A 569 -6.49 10.86 -3.68
C TYR A 569 -6.61 11.04 -2.17
N LYS A 570 -6.45 12.29 -1.72
CA LYS A 570 -6.76 12.73 -0.36
C LYS A 570 -7.80 13.84 -0.40
N LEU A 571 -8.70 13.84 0.58
CA LEU A 571 -9.69 14.88 0.78
C LEU A 571 -9.70 15.33 2.24
N PHE A 572 -9.36 16.60 2.47
CA PHE A 572 -9.44 17.24 3.78
C PHE A 572 -10.49 18.35 3.74
N ILE A 573 -11.43 18.32 4.68
CA ILE A 573 -12.47 19.33 4.86
C ILE A 573 -12.36 19.80 6.31
N GLU A 574 -11.96 21.06 6.49
CA GLU A 574 -11.65 21.63 7.78
C GLU A 574 -12.43 22.95 7.95
N ASN A 575 -13.17 23.07 9.04
CA ASN A 575 -13.93 24.28 9.37
C ASN A 575 -14.81 24.79 8.21
N CYS A 576 -15.41 23.89 7.43
CA CYS A 576 -16.28 24.28 6.32
C CYS A 576 -17.76 24.32 6.74
N GLU A 577 -18.56 25.05 5.98
CA GLU A 577 -20.03 25.06 6.10
C GLU A 577 -20.65 24.56 4.80
N PHE A 578 -21.62 23.67 4.89
CA PHE A 578 -22.37 23.12 3.77
C PHE A 578 -23.86 23.33 4.05
N LYS A 579 -24.51 24.19 3.26
CA LYS A 579 -25.91 24.58 3.49
C LYS A 579 -26.76 24.60 2.22
N ASP A 580 -28.05 24.43 2.44
CA ASP A 580 -29.12 24.63 1.46
C ASP A 580 -28.96 23.79 0.18
N MET A 581 -28.51 22.55 0.36
CA MET A 581 -28.45 21.51 -0.66
C MET A 581 -29.80 20.83 -0.81
N VAL A 582 -30.84 21.64 -1.02
CA VAL A 582 -32.25 21.21 -0.99
C VAL A 582 -33.02 21.51 -2.26
N ILE A 583 -32.38 22.11 -3.27
CA ILE A 583 -33.04 22.51 -4.52
C ILE A 583 -33.75 21.35 -5.21
N ASN A 584 -33.18 20.15 -5.13
CA ASN A 584 -33.80 18.89 -5.51
C ASN A 584 -33.29 17.78 -4.58
N HIS A 585 -33.81 16.56 -4.73
CA HIS A 585 -33.43 15.42 -3.91
C HIS A 585 -32.05 14.84 -4.29
N SER A 586 -31.48 14.04 -3.38
CA SER A 586 -30.21 13.32 -3.59
C SER A 586 -29.02 14.24 -3.88
N PHE A 587 -28.98 15.40 -3.21
CA PHE A 587 -27.85 16.33 -3.28
C PHE A 587 -26.80 15.96 -2.21
N ASP A 588 -25.68 15.40 -2.65
CA ASP A 588 -24.60 14.95 -1.75
C ASP A 588 -23.55 16.04 -1.49
N VAL A 589 -22.80 15.93 -0.40
CA VAL A 589 -21.55 16.71 -0.25
C VAL A 589 -20.45 16.04 -1.05
N LEU A 590 -20.18 14.77 -0.78
CA LEU A 590 -19.19 13.95 -1.49
C LEU A 590 -19.87 12.76 -2.17
N ARG A 591 -19.65 12.66 -3.49
CA ARG A 591 -20.04 11.51 -4.30
C ARG A 591 -18.85 10.93 -5.04
N VAL A 592 -18.47 9.69 -4.75
CA VAL A 592 -17.37 9.02 -5.46
C VAL A 592 -17.89 8.13 -6.59
N SER A 593 -16.98 7.75 -7.48
CA SER A 593 -17.22 6.80 -8.57
C SER A 593 -16.44 5.50 -8.35
N LYS A 594 -16.96 4.41 -8.90
CA LYS A 594 -16.28 3.12 -8.95
C LYS A 594 -14.92 3.25 -9.63
N GLY A 595 -13.91 2.54 -9.14
CA GLY A 595 -12.55 2.61 -9.68
C GLY A 595 -11.79 3.87 -9.24
N THR A 596 -12.25 4.56 -8.19
CA THR A 596 -11.52 5.63 -7.49
C THR A 596 -11.30 5.23 -6.03
N PHE A 597 -10.15 5.62 -5.46
CA PHE A 597 -9.75 5.22 -4.11
C PHE A 597 -9.11 6.39 -3.37
N ALA A 598 -9.56 6.64 -2.15
CA ALA A 598 -8.99 7.64 -1.27
C ALA A 598 -8.01 7.00 -0.28
N ASP A 599 -6.80 7.55 -0.18
CA ASP A 599 -5.91 7.24 0.94
C ASP A 599 -6.52 7.77 2.24
N THR A 600 -7.06 8.98 2.24
CA THR A 600 -7.65 9.58 3.43
C THR A 600 -8.76 10.54 3.05
N ILE A 601 -9.88 10.43 3.75
CA ILE A 601 -10.93 11.44 3.80
C ILE A 601 -11.07 11.88 5.25
N SER A 602 -10.85 13.16 5.52
CA SER A 602 -10.95 13.75 6.85
C SER A 602 -11.88 14.94 6.82
N ILE A 603 -12.98 14.87 7.57
CA ILE A 603 -13.99 15.91 7.69
C ILE A 603 -14.05 16.34 9.15
N GLN A 604 -13.56 17.54 9.44
CA GLN A 604 -13.44 18.03 10.80
C GLN A 604 -13.96 19.45 10.99
N ASN A 605 -14.44 19.74 12.19
CA ASN A 605 -14.83 21.07 12.65
C ASN A 605 -15.88 21.75 11.74
N SER A 606 -16.66 20.97 10.99
CA SER A 606 -17.51 21.46 9.91
C SER A 606 -18.99 21.37 10.24
N THR A 607 -19.80 22.17 9.54
CA THR A 607 -21.25 22.24 9.72
C THR A 607 -21.98 21.83 8.46
N PHE A 608 -22.99 20.99 8.63
CA PHE A 608 -23.85 20.46 7.58
C PHE A 608 -25.31 20.75 7.95
N LYS A 609 -26.02 21.49 7.10
CA LYS A 609 -27.40 21.89 7.36
C LYS A 609 -28.24 21.86 6.09
N ASN A 610 -29.47 21.35 6.18
CA ASN A 610 -30.42 21.30 5.06
C ASN A 610 -29.82 20.58 3.84
N ILE A 611 -29.70 19.26 3.90
CA ILE A 611 -29.09 18.46 2.82
C ILE A 611 -30.02 17.30 2.45
N THR A 612 -30.35 17.15 1.16
CA THR A 612 -31.28 16.09 0.71
C THR A 612 -30.62 14.75 0.40
N GLY A 613 -29.31 14.74 0.14
CA GLY A 613 -28.50 13.54 -0.10
C GLY A 613 -27.66 13.16 1.12
N HIS A 614 -26.42 12.77 0.87
CA HIS A 614 -25.47 12.24 1.85
C HIS A 614 -24.31 13.21 2.13
N ILE A 615 -23.63 13.10 3.27
CA ILE A 615 -22.34 13.79 3.43
C ILE A 615 -21.25 13.02 2.68
N ALA A 616 -21.09 11.72 2.95
CA ALA A 616 -20.14 10.88 2.23
C ALA A 616 -20.79 9.59 1.71
N ALA A 617 -20.78 9.43 0.39
CA ALA A 617 -21.24 8.26 -0.34
C ALA A 617 -20.03 7.44 -0.86
N LEU A 618 -19.55 6.47 -0.06
CA LEU A 618 -18.35 5.66 -0.30
C LEU A 618 -18.71 4.16 -0.47
N ASP A 619 -19.68 3.92 -1.32
CA ASP A 619 -20.35 2.63 -1.48
C ASP A 619 -20.57 2.25 -2.94
N THR A 620 -19.53 2.42 -3.76
CA THR A 620 -19.60 2.15 -5.21
C THR A 620 -18.98 0.83 -5.63
N GLU A 621 -18.16 0.21 -4.77
CA GLU A 621 -17.53 -1.10 -5.01
C GLU A 621 -18.43 -2.26 -4.55
N THR A 622 -19.59 -2.41 -5.18
CA THR A 622 -20.66 -3.34 -4.75
C THR A 622 -20.58 -4.75 -5.36
N ASP A 623 -19.42 -5.17 -5.87
CA ASP A 623 -19.26 -6.48 -6.55
C ASP A 623 -18.99 -7.64 -5.59
N ASP A 624 -18.85 -7.36 -4.29
CA ASP A 624 -18.56 -8.35 -3.24
C ASP A 624 -17.23 -9.10 -3.39
N ILE A 625 -16.23 -8.43 -3.93
CA ILE A 625 -14.89 -8.98 -4.14
C ILE A 625 -13.82 -8.46 -3.16
N GLY A 626 -14.21 -7.71 -2.12
CA GLY A 626 -13.28 -7.12 -1.17
C GLY A 626 -12.84 -5.69 -1.48
N ALA A 627 -13.23 -5.15 -2.64
CA ALA A 627 -12.94 -3.77 -3.02
C ALA A 627 -13.72 -2.73 -2.18
N TYR A 628 -13.12 -1.57 -1.96
CA TYR A 628 -13.71 -0.44 -1.21
C TYR A 628 -13.12 0.90 -1.68
N ASN A 629 -13.70 2.02 -1.26
CA ASN A 629 -13.37 3.36 -1.80
C ASN A 629 -12.44 4.23 -0.94
N VAL A 630 -12.18 3.89 0.33
CA VAL A 630 -11.35 4.71 1.22
C VAL A 630 -10.58 3.87 2.24
N GLU A 631 -9.30 4.17 2.42
CA GLU A 631 -8.48 3.55 3.46
C GLU A 631 -8.80 4.12 4.85
N TYR A 632 -8.64 5.43 5.04
CA TYR A 632 -8.92 6.11 6.31
C TYR A 632 -10.05 7.14 6.17
N PHE A 633 -11.12 6.98 6.94
CA PHE A 633 -12.22 7.94 7.03
C PHE A 633 -12.34 8.51 8.44
N LEU A 634 -12.20 9.83 8.57
CA LEU A 634 -12.31 10.55 9.83
C LEU A 634 -13.48 11.55 9.75
N LEU A 635 -14.41 11.46 10.69
CA LEU A 635 -15.49 12.42 10.89
C LEU A 635 -15.42 12.93 12.32
N LYS A 636 -14.85 14.12 12.53
CA LYS A 636 -14.57 14.64 13.88
C LYS A 636 -15.11 16.03 14.15
N ASN A 637 -15.70 16.23 15.31
CA ASN A 637 -16.10 17.54 15.79
C ASN A 637 -17.06 18.30 14.84
N ASN A 638 -18.02 17.61 14.21
CA ASN A 638 -18.95 18.20 13.25
C ASN A 638 -20.35 18.39 13.82
N THR A 639 -21.07 19.39 13.30
CA THR A 639 -22.52 19.56 13.50
C THR A 639 -23.28 19.18 12.24
N ILE A 640 -24.21 18.24 12.34
CA ILE A 640 -25.00 17.71 11.24
C ILE A 640 -26.47 17.83 11.59
N SER A 641 -27.20 18.67 10.84
CA SER A 641 -28.59 18.99 11.11
C SER A 641 -29.43 18.90 9.84
N ASP A 642 -30.64 18.33 9.93
CA ASP A 642 -31.59 18.25 8.81
C ASP A 642 -30.99 17.61 7.55
N LEU A 643 -30.39 16.45 7.73
CA LEU A 643 -29.81 15.62 6.66
C LEU A 643 -30.79 14.50 6.30
N GLN A 644 -31.38 14.56 5.10
CA GLN A 644 -32.36 13.56 4.66
C GLN A 644 -31.72 12.19 4.38
N GLY A 645 -30.52 12.15 3.81
CA GLY A 645 -29.77 10.91 3.61
C GLY A 645 -28.96 10.50 4.85
N ALA A 646 -28.04 9.56 4.65
CA ALA A 646 -27.05 9.15 5.65
C ALA A 646 -25.84 10.12 5.67
N ALA A 647 -25.27 10.35 6.85
CA ALA A 647 -24.01 11.06 7.02
C ALA A 647 -22.85 10.30 6.35
N LEU A 648 -22.81 8.97 6.52
CA LEU A 648 -21.79 8.14 5.89
C LEU A 648 -22.43 6.85 5.37
N ARG A 649 -22.10 6.51 4.12
CA ARG A 649 -22.26 5.18 3.54
C ARG A 649 -20.86 4.66 3.22
N LEU A 650 -20.47 3.56 3.85
CA LEU A 650 -19.14 2.97 3.70
C LEU A 650 -19.27 1.47 3.48
N TYR A 651 -18.77 0.98 2.35
CA TYR A 651 -18.98 -0.39 1.92
C TYR A 651 -17.68 -1.08 1.52
N ARG A 652 -17.46 -2.26 2.09
CA ARG A 652 -16.49 -3.28 1.65
C ARG A 652 -17.19 -4.64 1.64
N GLY A 653 -17.59 -5.07 0.46
CA GLY A 653 -18.35 -6.30 0.26
C GLY A 653 -17.51 -7.58 0.22
N GLY A 654 -18.15 -8.74 0.34
CA GLY A 654 -17.50 -10.04 0.15
C GLY A 654 -16.84 -10.65 1.39
N LYS A 655 -15.99 -11.65 1.14
CA LYS A 655 -15.27 -12.42 2.18
C LYS A 655 -13.75 -12.33 2.06
N ASP A 656 -13.27 -11.31 1.36
CA ASP A 656 -11.82 -11.08 1.21
C ASP A 656 -11.20 -10.67 2.54
N GLU A 657 -9.98 -11.17 2.79
CA GLU A 657 -9.20 -10.92 4.00
C GLU A 657 -7.79 -10.36 3.65
N SER A 658 -7.61 -9.87 2.41
CA SER A 658 -6.33 -9.43 1.85
C SER A 658 -6.12 -7.90 1.95
N THR A 659 -7.02 -7.18 2.61
CA THR A 659 -6.95 -5.72 2.78
C THR A 659 -6.91 -5.31 4.24
N PHE A 660 -6.58 -4.03 4.48
CA PHE A 660 -6.44 -3.47 5.83
C PHE A 660 -7.69 -2.71 6.26
N GLY A 661 -8.16 -1.80 5.40
CA GLY A 661 -9.27 -0.92 5.66
C GLY A 661 -10.63 -1.46 5.21
N PRO A 662 -11.68 -0.63 5.33
CA PRO A 662 -11.62 0.75 5.82
C PRO A 662 -11.32 0.88 7.32
N PHE A 663 -10.60 1.93 7.69
CA PHE A 663 -10.42 2.45 9.05
C PHE A 663 -11.35 3.65 9.26
N LEU A 664 -12.18 3.59 10.28
CA LEU A 664 -13.21 4.59 10.56
C LEU A 664 -13.04 5.18 11.96
N GLU A 665 -12.93 6.49 12.03
CA GLU A 665 -12.99 7.27 13.28
C GLU A 665 -14.16 8.26 13.21
N VAL A 666 -15.10 8.14 14.15
CA VAL A 666 -16.25 9.05 14.29
C VAL A 666 -16.28 9.58 15.72
N ASP A 667 -15.81 10.81 15.91
CA ASP A 667 -15.54 11.34 17.25
C ASP A 667 -16.09 12.76 17.46
N HIS A 668 -16.73 13.01 18.62
CA HIS A 668 -17.23 14.33 19.02
C HIS A 668 -18.19 15.01 18.02
N ASN A 669 -19.06 14.25 17.33
CA ASN A 669 -20.04 14.84 16.42
C ASN A 669 -21.43 15.00 17.06
N VAL A 670 -22.20 15.95 16.55
CA VAL A 670 -23.64 16.06 16.84
C VAL A 670 -24.43 15.80 15.57
N PHE A 671 -25.27 14.76 15.60
CA PHE A 671 -26.25 14.41 14.57
C PHE A 671 -27.64 14.77 15.08
N ASP A 672 -28.37 15.60 14.33
CA ASP A 672 -29.72 16.04 14.65
C ASP A 672 -30.62 15.92 13.41
N ASN A 673 -31.70 15.14 13.52
CA ASN A 673 -32.63 14.90 12.41
C ASN A 673 -31.96 14.32 11.15
N VAL A 674 -31.29 13.18 11.30
CA VAL A 674 -30.52 12.53 10.21
C VAL A 674 -31.16 11.24 9.72
N GLY A 675 -31.23 11.06 8.40
CA GLY A 675 -31.56 9.80 7.73
C GLY A 675 -33.03 9.56 7.41
N HIS A 676 -33.93 10.49 7.73
CA HIS A 676 -35.39 10.31 7.57
C HIS A 676 -35.93 10.52 6.14
N GLY A 677 -35.08 10.85 5.18
CA GLY A 677 -35.47 11.08 3.80
C GLY A 677 -36.03 9.83 3.13
N LYS A 678 -37.15 9.95 2.41
CA LYS A 678 -37.78 8.84 1.68
C LYS A 678 -36.89 8.19 0.60
N LYS A 679 -35.84 8.90 0.16
CA LYS A 679 -34.87 8.42 -0.84
C LYS A 679 -33.65 7.74 -0.20
N ASN A 680 -33.52 7.81 1.13
CA ASN A 680 -32.51 7.07 1.87
C ASN A 680 -32.89 5.59 1.95
N LYS A 681 -32.48 4.78 0.96
CA LYS A 681 -32.84 3.36 0.87
C LYS A 681 -32.30 2.52 2.05
N TYR A 682 -31.25 2.98 2.70
CA TYR A 682 -30.64 2.33 3.87
C TYR A 682 -31.49 2.48 5.12
N ASN A 683 -32.40 3.47 5.16
CA ASN A 683 -33.17 3.82 6.35
C ASN A 683 -32.29 4.01 7.59
N ALA A 684 -31.10 4.59 7.40
CA ALA A 684 -30.05 4.71 8.41
C ALA A 684 -29.46 6.13 8.42
N ALA A 685 -29.00 6.59 9.59
CA ALA A 685 -28.21 7.80 9.71
C ALA A 685 -26.75 7.56 9.28
N THR A 686 -26.27 6.34 9.48
CA THR A 686 -24.95 5.86 9.03
C THR A 686 -25.10 4.42 8.58
N SER A 687 -24.52 4.03 7.45
CA SER A 687 -24.53 2.66 6.93
C SER A 687 -23.11 2.18 6.70
N LEU A 688 -22.68 1.19 7.48
CA LEU A 688 -21.34 0.62 7.48
C LEU A 688 -21.41 -0.86 7.14
N TYR A 689 -20.70 -1.28 6.11
CA TYR A 689 -20.64 -2.68 5.69
C TYR A 689 -19.18 -3.09 5.53
N GLY A 690 -18.74 -4.09 6.29
CA GLY A 690 -17.41 -4.69 6.17
C GLY A 690 -16.22 -3.82 6.59
N VAL A 691 -16.46 -2.74 7.34
CA VAL A 691 -15.42 -1.85 7.91
C VAL A 691 -14.56 -2.62 8.93
N GLN A 692 -13.24 -2.55 8.78
CA GLN A 692 -12.30 -3.41 9.51
C GLN A 692 -11.85 -2.83 10.85
N VAL A 693 -11.83 -1.49 10.98
CA VAL A 693 -11.58 -0.81 12.25
C VAL A 693 -12.60 0.32 12.41
N ASN A 694 -13.30 0.33 13.55
CA ASN A 694 -14.36 1.28 13.86
C ASN A 694 -14.14 1.82 15.27
N ASP A 695 -13.77 3.09 15.38
CA ASP A 695 -13.72 3.82 16.64
C ASP A 695 -14.77 4.94 16.61
N ILE A 696 -15.90 4.68 17.28
CA ILE A 696 -17.07 5.56 17.30
C ILE A 696 -17.27 6.06 18.73
N THR A 697 -16.80 7.28 18.99
CA THR A 697 -16.68 7.82 20.35
C THR A 697 -17.32 9.17 20.51
N ASN A 698 -17.82 9.45 21.71
CA ASN A 698 -18.16 10.80 22.15
C ASN A 698 -19.25 11.55 21.35
N ASN A 699 -20.07 10.85 20.57
CA ASN A 699 -21.05 11.49 19.68
C ASN A 699 -22.43 11.67 20.36
N ILE A 700 -23.22 12.63 19.86
CA ILE A 700 -24.64 12.80 20.21
C ILE A 700 -25.50 12.59 18.97
N PHE A 701 -26.45 11.66 19.05
CA PHE A 701 -27.47 11.41 18.04
C PHE A 701 -28.84 11.79 18.58
N THR A 702 -29.45 12.83 18.01
CA THR A 702 -30.79 13.32 18.36
C THR A 702 -31.74 13.15 17.19
N ASN A 703 -32.90 12.52 17.41
CA ASN A 703 -33.91 12.34 16.37
C ASN A 703 -33.36 11.71 15.07
N CYS A 704 -32.51 10.69 15.17
CA CYS A 704 -31.85 10.06 14.02
C CYS A 704 -32.45 8.70 13.69
N LYS A 705 -32.35 8.32 12.41
CA LYS A 705 -32.37 6.92 11.97
C LYS A 705 -31.19 6.14 12.58
N PRO A 706 -31.20 4.79 12.58
CA PRO A 706 -30.19 4.01 13.25
C PRO A 706 -28.81 4.22 12.62
N MET A 707 -27.77 4.06 13.42
CA MET A 707 -26.46 3.66 12.91
C MET A 707 -26.52 2.16 12.62
N GLU A 708 -26.33 1.79 11.36
CA GLU A 708 -26.41 0.41 10.89
C GLU A 708 -25.02 -0.11 10.49
N MET A 709 -24.68 -1.27 11.02
CA MET A 709 -23.41 -1.94 10.80
C MET A 709 -23.62 -3.41 10.43
N HIS A 710 -22.97 -3.87 9.37
CA HIS A 710 -22.84 -5.28 9.04
C HIS A 710 -21.36 -5.67 9.09
N LEU A 711 -21.02 -6.50 10.08
CA LEU A 711 -19.66 -6.99 10.29
C LEU A 711 -19.43 -8.23 9.44
N VAL A 712 -18.30 -8.27 8.73
CA VAL A 712 -17.89 -9.39 7.88
C VAL A 712 -16.55 -9.94 8.37
N VAL A 713 -16.16 -11.09 7.81
CA VAL A 713 -14.88 -11.75 8.09
C VAL A 713 -13.70 -10.78 8.11
N GLY A 714 -12.71 -11.06 8.96
CA GLY A 714 -11.54 -10.20 9.12
C GLY A 714 -11.12 -9.94 10.56
N ASP A 715 -11.88 -10.45 11.54
CA ASP A 715 -11.78 -10.05 12.96
C ASP A 715 -11.79 -8.52 13.11
N PRO A 716 -12.86 -7.83 12.65
CA PRO A 716 -12.90 -6.37 12.69
C PRO A 716 -12.84 -5.85 14.13
N ILE A 717 -12.15 -4.73 14.33
CA ILE A 717 -12.09 -4.03 15.61
C ILE A 717 -13.26 -3.05 15.64
N VAL A 718 -14.18 -3.21 16.60
CA VAL A 718 -15.38 -2.37 16.72
C VAL A 718 -15.53 -1.86 18.15
N ASN A 719 -15.27 -0.57 18.33
CA ASN A 719 -15.34 0.15 19.58
C ASN A 719 -16.39 1.27 19.50
N ILE A 720 -17.47 1.16 20.28
CA ILE A 720 -18.53 2.18 20.35
C ILE A 720 -18.63 2.65 21.80
N PHE A 721 -17.98 3.76 22.13
CA PHE A 721 -17.83 4.23 23.52
C PHE A 721 -18.42 5.63 23.73
N ASN A 722 -19.10 5.80 24.86
CA ASN A 722 -19.52 7.11 25.35
C ASN A 722 -20.35 7.92 24.33
N ASN A 723 -21.33 7.28 23.68
CA ASN A 723 -22.23 7.97 22.74
C ASN A 723 -23.61 8.20 23.39
N ASN A 724 -24.30 9.29 23.03
CA ASN A 724 -25.67 9.55 23.47
C ASN A 724 -26.65 9.32 22.32
N ILE A 725 -27.61 8.41 22.49
CA ILE A 725 -28.66 8.08 21.53
C ILE A 725 -30.00 8.56 22.09
N TYR A 726 -30.40 9.79 21.76
CA TYR A 726 -31.59 10.45 22.31
C TYR A 726 -32.69 10.63 21.26
N LYS A 727 -33.90 10.12 21.52
CA LYS A 727 -35.02 10.12 20.55
C LYS A 727 -34.64 9.58 19.16
N SER A 728 -33.64 8.71 19.11
CA SER A 728 -33.11 8.12 17.88
C SER A 728 -33.39 6.63 17.87
N ASP A 729 -33.48 6.05 16.69
CA ASP A 729 -33.55 4.60 16.53
C ASP A 729 -32.29 3.96 17.12
N ALA A 730 -32.43 2.77 17.72
CA ALA A 730 -31.30 2.06 18.33
C ALA A 730 -30.24 1.65 17.30
N ILE A 731 -28.98 1.58 17.72
CA ILE A 731 -27.87 1.07 16.90
C ILE A 731 -28.19 -0.37 16.47
N LYS A 732 -27.99 -0.67 15.18
CA LYS A 732 -28.18 -2.01 14.60
C LYS A 732 -26.83 -2.56 14.16
N ILE A 733 -26.44 -3.68 14.75
CA ILE A 733 -25.24 -4.42 14.38
C ILE A 733 -25.65 -5.84 13.99
N SER A 734 -25.16 -6.30 12.86
CA SER A 734 -25.40 -7.65 12.32
C SER A 734 -24.09 -8.29 11.87
N GLY A 735 -24.13 -9.60 11.58
CA GLY A 735 -22.94 -10.43 11.39
C GLY A 735 -22.54 -11.15 12.68
N ASP A 736 -21.53 -12.02 12.58
CA ASP A 736 -21.15 -12.94 13.66
C ASP A 736 -19.85 -12.52 14.38
N GLU A 737 -19.31 -11.34 14.03
CA GLU A 737 -18.06 -10.81 14.57
C GLU A 737 -18.24 -10.08 15.90
N LYS A 738 -17.16 -10.02 16.67
CA LYS A 738 -17.17 -9.40 18.01
C LYS A 738 -17.16 -7.87 17.91
N TYR A 739 -17.82 -7.24 18.89
CA TYR A 739 -17.82 -5.79 19.04
C TYR A 739 -17.93 -5.40 20.52
N THR A 740 -17.48 -4.19 20.85
CA THR A 740 -17.54 -3.66 22.22
C THR A 740 -18.35 -2.37 22.25
N ILE A 741 -19.40 -2.35 23.08
CA ILE A 741 -20.20 -1.15 23.37
C ILE A 741 -20.06 -0.81 24.86
N LYS A 742 -19.73 0.44 25.17
CA LYS A 742 -19.69 0.95 26.55
C LYS A 742 -20.31 2.34 26.61
N ASN A 743 -21.02 2.62 27.72
CA ASN A 743 -21.55 3.95 28.02
C ASN A 743 -22.43 4.54 26.90
N LEU A 744 -23.46 3.80 26.48
CA LEU A 744 -24.52 4.38 25.65
C LEU A 744 -25.52 5.11 26.55
N TRP A 745 -25.57 6.43 26.40
CA TRP A 745 -26.47 7.32 27.12
C TRP A 745 -27.76 7.54 26.32
N ASN A 746 -28.81 7.94 27.01
CA ASN A 746 -30.08 8.38 26.41
C ASN A 746 -30.64 9.55 27.21
N PHE A 747 -29.80 10.59 27.39
CA PHE A 747 -30.20 11.82 28.06
C PHE A 747 -30.60 12.87 27.04
N ASN A 748 -31.55 13.72 27.42
CA ASN A 748 -31.77 14.96 26.70
C ASN A 748 -30.46 15.75 26.72
N PRO A 749 -29.91 16.14 25.56
CA PRO A 749 -28.66 16.88 25.52
C PRO A 749 -28.71 18.24 26.22
N GLU A 750 -29.90 18.87 26.26
CA GLU A 750 -30.08 20.20 26.84
C GLU A 750 -29.13 21.26 26.24
N PHE A 751 -29.14 21.41 24.92
CA PHE A 751 -28.31 22.41 24.23
C PHE A 751 -28.65 23.86 24.63
N GLU A 752 -27.64 24.74 24.66
CA GLU A 752 -27.73 26.17 25.02
C GLU A 752 -28.52 27.00 23.98
N LYS A 753 -28.47 26.64 22.68
CA LYS A 753 -29.23 27.16 21.51
C LYS A 753 -28.73 26.49 20.20
N GLU A 754 -29.03 27.05 19.02
CA GLU A 754 -28.73 26.54 17.64
C GLU A 754 -27.27 26.14 17.36
N ASN A 755 -26.31 26.46 18.23
CA ASN A 755 -24.91 26.11 18.03
C ASN A 755 -24.56 24.68 18.46
N TYR A 756 -25.49 23.93 19.09
CA TYR A 756 -25.28 22.58 19.64
C TYR A 756 -24.35 22.47 20.85
N LYS A 757 -24.10 23.58 21.54
CA LYS A 757 -23.31 23.59 22.77
C LYS A 757 -24.13 23.03 23.94
N LEU A 758 -23.58 22.13 24.74
CA LEU A 758 -24.27 21.62 25.94
C LEU A 758 -24.39 22.72 27.00
N LYS A 759 -25.55 22.78 27.68
CA LYS A 759 -25.66 23.58 28.91
C LYS A 759 -24.72 23.04 29.98
N LYS A 760 -24.17 23.94 30.81
CA LYS A 760 -23.27 23.58 31.93
C LYS A 760 -23.83 22.49 32.87
N GLN A 761 -25.15 22.43 33.05
CA GLN A 761 -25.82 21.43 33.89
C GLN A 761 -26.24 20.16 33.15
N SER A 762 -25.93 20.04 31.85
CA SER A 762 -26.28 18.88 31.05
C SER A 762 -25.67 17.63 31.67
N LYS A 763 -26.45 16.55 31.70
CA LYS A 763 -25.96 15.24 32.15
C LYS A 763 -24.90 14.66 31.22
N LEU A 764 -24.70 15.23 30.03
CA LEU A 764 -23.70 14.81 29.06
C LEU A 764 -22.36 15.55 29.20
N ALA A 765 -22.29 16.54 30.09
CA ALA A 765 -21.05 17.27 30.34
C ALA A 765 -19.97 16.35 30.97
N GLY A 766 -18.73 16.46 30.50
CA GLY A 766 -17.58 15.67 30.97
C GLY A 766 -17.70 14.15 30.80
N LYS A 767 -18.57 13.68 29.89
CA LYS A 767 -18.81 12.24 29.67
C LYS A 767 -18.01 11.64 28.51
N GLY A 768 -17.17 12.41 27.82
CA GLY A 768 -16.28 11.91 26.78
C GLY A 768 -15.27 10.91 27.32
N THR A 769 -14.74 10.06 26.44
CA THR A 769 -13.60 9.17 26.78
C THR A 769 -12.33 9.94 27.11
N ASP A 770 -12.28 11.21 26.70
CA ASP A 770 -11.24 12.20 26.95
C ASP A 770 -11.60 13.17 28.09
N GLU A 771 -12.64 12.86 28.87
CA GLU A 771 -13.16 13.69 29.96
C GLU A 771 -13.77 15.04 29.51
N LEU A 772 -13.94 15.25 28.19
CA LEU A 772 -14.63 16.42 27.65
C LEU A 772 -16.15 16.19 27.56
N ASP A 773 -16.86 17.23 27.13
CA ASP A 773 -18.30 17.17 26.86
C ASP A 773 -18.59 16.28 25.64
N LEU A 774 -19.67 15.49 25.69
CA LEU A 774 -20.12 14.76 24.50
C LEU A 774 -20.62 15.70 23.40
N GLY A 775 -20.48 15.27 22.16
CA GLY A 775 -20.79 16.09 20.99
C GLY A 775 -19.65 17.05 20.68
N VAL A 776 -19.98 18.19 20.09
CA VAL A 776 -18.99 19.14 19.56
C VAL A 776 -18.23 19.83 20.69
N ILE A 777 -16.91 19.88 20.53
CA ILE A 777 -15.95 20.61 21.37
C ILE A 777 -15.80 22.03 20.80
N TYR A 778 -15.99 23.02 21.66
CA TYR A 778 -15.72 24.43 21.37
C TYR A 778 -14.35 24.77 21.96
N LYS A 779 -13.41 25.18 21.10
CA LYS A 779 -12.10 25.69 21.51
C LYS A 779 -12.12 27.19 21.72
#